data_AF-A0A9J7ZHH2-F1
#
_entry.id   AF-A0A9J7ZHH2-F1
#
_cell.length_a   1.000
_cell.length_b   1.000
_cell.length_c   1.000
_cell.angle_alpha   90.00
_cell.angle_beta   90.00
_cell.angle_gamma   90.00
#
_symmetry.space_group_name_H-M   'P 1'
#
loop_
_entity.id
_entity.type
_entity.pdbx_description
1 polymer ?
#
loop_
_entity_poly.entity_id
_entity_poly.type
_entity_poly.pdbx_seq_one_letter_code
_entity_poly.pdbx_strand_id
1 'polypeptide(L)'
;MLEGLEGTLCHADDILVFGATHKEHDARLLKVLNRLEQNGLTLNEKCEFAVPQVRFLGHIISAEGIRADPDKIKAIKQMPEPKSVADVKRFLGMVNYIGKFSPNIAELTGPIRDLLKAENDWTWGIQQQQAFEKVKQELSSPAVLAQYCPDRQTRVSADASFFGLGGVLSQLQPAGEWRPVAFISRSMTPTEKRYAQIEKEALAITWACERFQTYLLGLDFVVRTDHKPLVSLLGSRLLDDLPPRILRFRLRLLRFSFKIMHVAGKNLITADTLSRAPLEENPSEADLKREEEVKVCVDHVIQQLPATPTKLAQIKKAQEDDEVCRQLSSLVRTGWEEKKTAPPHLALFWQYRHDLLIAEGLLMKGNRLVIPGSLQKDVLERVHQGHQGITKCLARAQMSVWWPGITRQIKEKVSQCETCVKNSYSHPEPLLTTLLPSRPWQRVAADLFHWNKGNYILLIDYYSRYIEVASLTVTTTKQVMEKLKAMFARHGVPEILVTDNGPQFAASDFADFAKDYDFHHVTSSPHYPQSNGEAERAVRTVKTLLKKGEDPHKALMAYRATPLASGASPAQLLMGRNIRTTLPVSPSTLKPAWPNLNTFERKENELKAKQKMWYNKRHRAQIKPVLRTGQSVWIKNVPNPGRVTCPADTPRSYIVEGPTGSLRRHRSHLRVVPSQPQEIQECVKSRVGRVIRPPLRLNL
;
A
#
# COMPACT_ATOMS: atom_id res chain seq x y z
N MET A 1 -21.88 -32.28 48.81
CA MET A 1 -23.12 -32.76 49.47
C MET A 1 -24.34 -32.67 48.54
N LEU A 2 -24.68 -31.48 48.04
CA LEU A 2 -25.79 -31.25 47.10
C LEU A 2 -25.36 -31.29 45.62
N GLU A 3 -24.10 -31.62 45.36
CA GLU A 3 -23.53 -31.73 44.01
C GLU A 3 -24.23 -32.85 43.22
N GLY A 4 -24.53 -32.57 41.94
CA GLY A 4 -25.27 -33.48 41.05
C GLY A 4 -26.80 -33.37 41.14
N LEU A 5 -27.35 -32.51 42.00
CA LEU A 5 -28.80 -32.21 42.00
C LEU A 5 -29.10 -31.06 41.03
N GLU A 6 -29.87 -31.35 39.99
CA GLU A 6 -30.32 -30.33 39.03
C GLU A 6 -31.18 -29.25 39.71
N GLY A 7 -31.02 -28.00 39.27
CA GLY A 7 -31.80 -26.86 39.77
C GLY A 7 -31.55 -26.52 41.24
N THR A 8 -30.36 -26.86 41.75
CA THR A 8 -29.93 -26.55 43.12
C THR A 8 -28.62 -25.77 43.09
N LEU A 9 -28.55 -24.67 43.85
CA LEU A 9 -27.33 -23.89 44.10
C LEU A 9 -27.10 -23.84 45.61
N CYS A 10 -25.88 -24.10 46.04
CA CYS A 10 -25.48 -24.06 47.44
C CYS A 10 -24.32 -23.09 47.58
N HIS A 11 -24.45 -22.10 48.46
CA HIS A 11 -23.38 -21.17 48.77
C HIS A 11 -23.24 -21.06 50.30
N ALA A 12 -22.20 -21.70 50.84
CA ALA A 12 -22.06 -21.93 52.28
C ALA A 12 -23.34 -22.57 52.86
N ASP A 13 -24.09 -21.83 53.66
CA ASP A 13 -25.26 -22.33 54.39
C ASP A 13 -26.59 -22.07 53.65
N ASP A 14 -26.56 -21.24 52.60
CA ASP A 14 -27.75 -20.87 51.83
C ASP A 14 -27.94 -21.82 50.63
N ILE A 15 -29.12 -22.45 50.57
CA ILE A 15 -29.50 -23.38 49.50
C ILE A 15 -30.66 -22.76 48.69
N LEU A 16 -30.44 -22.58 47.39
CA LEU A 16 -31.45 -22.12 46.44
C LEU A 16 -31.90 -23.27 45.55
N VAL A 17 -33.21 -23.54 45.54
CA VAL A 17 -33.84 -24.56 44.68
C VAL A 17 -34.77 -23.86 43.69
N PHE A 18 -34.71 -24.22 42.42
CA PHE A 18 -35.51 -23.57 41.37
C PHE A 18 -35.98 -24.53 40.28
N GLY A 19 -37.12 -24.21 39.64
CA GLY A 19 -37.72 -24.96 38.54
C GLY A 19 -38.48 -24.05 37.59
N ALA A 20 -38.63 -24.46 36.32
CA ALA A 20 -39.41 -23.71 35.35
C ALA A 20 -40.92 -23.84 35.59
N THR A 21 -41.34 -24.91 36.28
CA THR A 21 -42.72 -25.14 36.72
C THR A 21 -42.77 -25.51 38.19
N HIS A 22 -43.92 -25.30 38.84
CA HIS A 22 -44.13 -25.70 40.23
C HIS A 22 -43.88 -27.20 40.46
N LYS A 23 -44.31 -28.05 39.52
CA LYS A 23 -44.08 -29.51 39.59
C LYS A 23 -42.60 -29.87 39.57
N GLU A 24 -41.83 -29.23 38.69
CA GLU A 24 -40.39 -29.45 38.58
C GLU A 24 -39.65 -28.94 39.82
N HIS A 25 -40.04 -27.77 40.33
CA HIS A 25 -39.52 -27.21 41.56
C HIS A 25 -39.74 -28.16 42.74
N ASP A 26 -40.96 -28.66 42.96
CA ASP A 26 -41.27 -29.52 44.10
C ASP A 26 -40.53 -30.86 44.03
N ALA A 27 -40.40 -31.42 42.83
CA ALA A 27 -39.63 -32.64 42.60
C ALA A 27 -38.14 -32.44 42.95
N ARG A 28 -37.57 -31.26 42.65
CA ARG A 28 -36.19 -30.91 43.03
C ARG A 28 -36.06 -30.65 44.52
N LEU A 29 -37.01 -29.91 45.10
CA LEU A 29 -37.05 -29.62 46.53
C LEU A 29 -37.08 -30.91 47.37
N LEU A 30 -37.95 -31.87 47.01
CA LEU A 30 -38.01 -33.18 47.67
C LEU A 30 -36.66 -33.92 47.64
N LYS A 31 -35.95 -33.89 46.51
CA LYS A 31 -34.61 -34.51 46.41
C LYS A 31 -33.60 -33.82 47.32
N VAL A 32 -33.66 -32.49 47.41
CA VAL A 32 -32.79 -31.71 48.31
C VAL A 32 -33.10 -32.05 49.77
N LEU A 33 -34.38 -32.02 50.17
CA LEU A 33 -34.80 -32.34 51.54
C LEU A 33 -34.37 -33.76 51.95
N ASN A 34 -34.61 -34.76 51.10
CA ASN A 34 -34.17 -36.13 51.35
C ASN A 34 -32.65 -36.23 51.50
N ARG A 35 -31.89 -35.46 50.71
CA ARG A 35 -30.42 -35.43 50.81
C ARG A 35 -29.96 -34.79 52.11
N LEU A 36 -30.61 -33.72 52.55
CA LEU A 36 -30.31 -33.06 53.83
C LEU A 36 -30.58 -34.00 55.00
N GLU A 37 -31.73 -34.67 54.99
CA GLU A 37 -32.12 -35.66 56.01
C GLU A 37 -31.12 -36.82 56.10
N GLN A 38 -30.74 -37.40 54.96
CA GLN A 38 -29.75 -38.49 54.89
C GLN A 38 -28.38 -38.15 55.49
N ASN A 39 -28.04 -36.86 55.57
CA ASN A 39 -26.77 -36.38 56.10
C ASN A 39 -26.95 -35.68 57.47
N GLY A 40 -28.13 -35.80 58.09
CA GLY A 40 -28.38 -35.26 59.43
C GLY A 40 -28.40 -33.73 59.51
N LEU A 41 -28.72 -33.02 58.42
CA LEU A 41 -28.85 -31.56 58.44
C LEU A 41 -30.30 -31.13 58.69
N THR A 42 -30.47 -30.15 59.57
CA THR A 42 -31.76 -29.54 59.91
C THR A 42 -31.90 -28.16 59.29
N LEU A 43 -33.09 -27.84 58.78
CA LEU A 43 -33.42 -26.52 58.26
C LEU A 43 -33.89 -25.58 59.38
N ASN A 44 -33.62 -24.28 59.23
CA ASN A 44 -34.08 -23.26 60.18
C ASN A 44 -35.48 -22.75 59.80
N GLU A 45 -36.13 -22.00 60.70
CA GLU A 45 -37.45 -21.39 60.46
C GLU A 45 -37.43 -20.26 59.41
N LYS A 46 -36.26 -19.88 58.89
CA LYS A 46 -36.09 -18.79 57.90
C LYS A 46 -36.21 -19.28 56.46
N CYS A 47 -36.55 -20.55 56.24
CA CYS A 47 -36.72 -21.09 54.90
C CYS A 47 -38.00 -20.55 54.23
N GLU A 48 -37.85 -20.05 53.00
CA GLU A 48 -38.96 -19.64 52.14
C GLU A 48 -39.19 -20.73 51.08
N PHE A 49 -40.42 -21.26 50.98
CA PHE A 49 -40.75 -22.35 50.05
C PHE A 49 -41.75 -21.90 48.98
N ALA A 50 -41.54 -22.36 47.74
CA ALA A 50 -42.46 -22.19 46.61
C ALA A 50 -42.89 -20.72 46.34
N VAL A 51 -41.96 -19.79 46.51
CA VAL A 51 -42.20 -18.35 46.28
C VAL A 51 -41.83 -17.94 44.85
N PRO A 52 -42.55 -16.98 44.23
CA PRO A 52 -42.24 -16.49 42.87
C PRO A 52 -40.98 -15.61 42.83
N GLN A 53 -40.53 -15.13 43.99
CA GLN A 53 -39.29 -14.37 44.16
C GLN A 53 -38.68 -14.73 45.52
N VAL A 54 -37.36 -14.79 45.60
CA VAL A 54 -36.64 -15.16 46.84
C VAL A 54 -35.45 -14.25 47.07
N ARG A 55 -35.15 -13.97 48.35
CA ARG A 55 -33.93 -13.28 48.75
C ARG A 55 -32.77 -14.27 48.84
N PHE A 56 -31.73 -14.08 48.04
CA PHE A 56 -30.54 -14.93 48.03
C PHE A 56 -29.27 -14.07 47.90
N LEU A 57 -28.32 -14.25 48.83
CA LEU A 57 -27.04 -13.51 48.89
C LEU A 57 -27.18 -11.97 48.82
N GLY A 58 -28.28 -11.42 49.36
CA GLY A 58 -28.55 -9.98 49.38
C GLY A 58 -29.12 -9.41 48.07
N HIS A 59 -29.67 -10.27 47.21
CA HIS A 59 -30.40 -9.92 45.99
C HIS A 59 -31.79 -10.55 45.98
N ILE A 60 -32.74 -9.95 45.27
CA ILE A 60 -34.03 -10.58 44.96
C ILE A 60 -33.90 -11.26 43.59
N ILE A 61 -34.12 -12.56 43.57
CA ILE A 61 -34.13 -13.37 42.35
C ILE A 61 -35.58 -13.65 41.99
N SER A 62 -35.97 -13.37 40.75
CA SER A 62 -37.32 -13.59 40.21
C SER A 62 -37.25 -14.03 38.75
N ALA A 63 -38.40 -14.41 38.19
CA ALA A 63 -38.52 -14.70 36.75
C ALA A 63 -38.15 -13.50 35.85
N GLU A 64 -38.28 -12.27 36.35
CA GLU A 64 -37.99 -11.05 35.60
C GLU A 64 -36.51 -10.67 35.60
N GLY A 65 -35.71 -11.28 36.49
CA GLY A 65 -34.29 -11.01 36.63
C GLY A 65 -33.83 -10.90 38.07
N ILE A 66 -32.64 -10.30 38.24
CA ILE A 66 -31.98 -10.07 39.52
C ILE A 66 -32.13 -8.60 39.89
N ARG A 67 -32.63 -8.34 41.09
CA ARG A 67 -32.82 -7.00 41.65
C ARG A 67 -32.03 -6.83 42.94
N ALA A 68 -31.67 -5.59 43.25
CA ALA A 68 -31.12 -5.27 44.56
C ALA A 68 -32.18 -5.43 45.66
N ASP A 69 -31.75 -5.85 46.84
CA ASP A 69 -32.63 -6.02 48.00
C ASP A 69 -33.21 -4.66 48.47
N PRO A 70 -34.55 -4.49 48.50
CA PRO A 70 -35.22 -3.29 48.98
C PRO A 70 -34.80 -2.85 50.37
N ASP A 71 -34.41 -3.78 51.25
CA ASP A 71 -33.94 -3.44 52.60
C ASP A 71 -32.58 -2.75 52.56
N LYS A 72 -31.69 -3.17 51.65
CA LYS A 72 -30.40 -2.51 51.43
C LYS A 72 -30.58 -1.15 50.73
N ILE A 73 -31.54 -1.04 49.81
CA ILE A 73 -31.91 0.24 49.19
C ILE A 73 -32.48 1.20 50.24
N LYS A 74 -33.37 0.71 51.13
CA LYS A 74 -33.93 1.47 52.25
C LYS A 74 -32.85 1.95 53.20
N ALA A 75 -31.88 1.11 53.52
CA ALA A 75 -30.72 1.48 54.32
C ALA A 75 -29.92 2.63 53.69
N ILE A 76 -29.64 2.58 52.37
CA ILE A 76 -28.94 3.67 51.66
C ILE A 76 -29.78 4.95 51.63
N LYS A 77 -31.10 4.86 51.41
CA LYS A 77 -32.00 6.02 51.40
C LYS A 77 -31.99 6.74 52.76
N GLN A 78 -31.95 5.96 53.85
CA GLN A 78 -31.96 6.45 55.22
C GLN A 78 -30.56 6.81 55.76
N MET A 79 -29.48 6.60 55.01
CA MET A 79 -28.15 6.97 55.47
C MET A 79 -28.05 8.49 55.70
N PRO A 80 -27.50 8.92 56.85
CA PRO A 80 -27.25 10.33 57.09
C PRO A 80 -26.12 10.84 56.18
N GLU A 81 -26.08 12.16 56.00
CA GLU A 81 -24.99 12.83 55.28
C GLU A 81 -23.63 12.45 55.89
N PRO A 82 -22.65 12.03 55.07
CA PRO A 82 -21.30 11.76 55.54
C PRO A 82 -20.66 12.98 56.20
N LYS A 83 -20.19 12.83 57.44
CA LYS A 83 -19.50 13.91 58.18
C LYS A 83 -17.98 13.75 58.22
N SER A 84 -17.48 12.63 57.71
CA SER A 84 -16.06 12.28 57.73
C SER A 84 -15.65 11.47 56.50
N VAL A 85 -14.34 11.43 56.23
CA VAL A 85 -13.74 10.57 55.19
C VAL A 85 -14.10 9.09 55.42
N ALA A 86 -14.20 8.64 56.68
CA ALA A 86 -14.63 7.28 57.01
C ALA A 86 -16.10 7.02 56.63
N ASP A 87 -16.99 7.99 56.87
CA ASP A 87 -18.39 7.90 56.46
C ASP A 87 -18.55 7.88 54.94
N VAL A 88 -17.73 8.62 54.21
CA VAL A 88 -17.71 8.61 52.74
C VAL A 88 -17.26 7.26 52.22
N LYS A 89 -16.20 6.65 52.78
CA LYS A 89 -15.77 5.29 52.42
C LYS A 89 -16.88 4.26 52.67
N ARG A 90 -17.59 4.37 53.79
CA ARG A 90 -18.72 3.48 54.14
C ARG A 90 -19.89 3.65 53.16
N PHE A 91 -20.26 4.89 52.85
CA PHE A 91 -21.32 5.19 51.89
C PHE A 91 -20.97 4.67 50.49
N LEU A 92 -19.77 4.99 50.00
CA LEU A 92 -19.30 4.52 48.69
C LEU A 92 -19.13 3.00 48.63
N GLY A 93 -18.75 2.33 49.72
CA GLY A 93 -18.70 0.87 49.79
C GLY A 93 -20.08 0.23 49.57
N MET A 94 -21.11 0.76 50.23
CA MET A 94 -22.50 0.32 50.02
C MET A 94 -23.02 0.67 48.62
N VAL A 95 -22.72 1.87 48.13
CA VAL A 95 -23.07 2.31 46.78
C VAL A 95 -22.40 1.45 45.73
N ASN A 96 -21.16 1.00 45.90
CA ASN A 96 -20.47 0.11 44.95
C ASN A 96 -21.06 -1.31 44.97
N TYR A 97 -21.52 -1.80 46.12
CA TYR A 97 -22.18 -3.10 46.22
C TYR A 97 -23.48 -3.15 45.40
N ILE A 98 -24.28 -2.07 45.45
CA ILE A 98 -25.55 -1.93 44.69
C ILE A 98 -25.34 -1.27 43.32
N GLY A 99 -24.22 -0.59 43.12
CA GLY A 99 -23.90 0.16 41.90
C GLY A 99 -23.77 -0.73 40.66
N LYS A 100 -23.64 -2.06 40.85
CA LYS A 100 -23.72 -3.07 39.80
C LYS A 100 -25.03 -3.04 39.01
N PHE A 101 -26.06 -2.36 39.50
CA PHE A 101 -27.37 -2.24 38.86
C PHE A 101 -27.59 -0.90 38.14
N SER A 102 -26.76 0.14 38.36
CA SER A 102 -26.93 1.46 37.71
C SER A 102 -25.71 1.88 36.89
N PRO A 103 -25.90 2.32 35.63
CA PRO A 103 -24.82 2.81 34.79
C PRO A 103 -24.33 4.23 35.14
N ASN A 104 -25.15 5.02 35.84
CA ASN A 104 -24.88 6.42 36.15
C ASN A 104 -24.19 6.61 37.51
N ILE A 105 -24.09 5.54 38.31
CA ILE A 105 -23.70 5.63 39.71
C ILE A 105 -22.30 6.20 39.92
N ALA A 106 -21.40 5.91 38.99
CA ALA A 106 -20.06 6.43 39.02
C ALA A 106 -20.02 7.94 38.72
N GLU A 107 -20.88 8.46 37.83
CA GLU A 107 -20.95 9.91 37.55
C GLU A 107 -21.47 10.66 38.75
N LEU A 108 -22.58 10.15 39.31
CA LEU A 108 -23.24 10.75 40.45
C LEU A 108 -22.37 10.74 41.71
N THR A 109 -21.48 9.75 41.88
CA THR A 109 -20.58 9.68 43.04
C THR A 109 -19.30 10.51 42.88
N GLY A 110 -19.00 11.08 41.71
CA GLY A 110 -17.76 11.85 41.45
C GLY A 110 -17.45 12.92 42.50
N PRO A 111 -18.36 13.89 42.75
CA PRO A 111 -18.14 14.97 43.73
C PRO A 111 -17.95 14.49 45.18
N ILE A 112 -18.52 13.34 45.53
CA ILE A 112 -18.40 12.72 46.86
C ILE A 112 -17.05 12.01 46.98
N ARG A 113 -16.57 11.39 45.90
CA ARG A 113 -15.29 10.68 45.85
C ARG A 113 -14.10 11.64 45.94
N ASP A 114 -14.22 12.85 45.41
CA ASP A 114 -13.18 13.87 45.52
C ASP A 114 -12.80 14.20 46.99
N LEU A 115 -13.70 13.97 47.94
CA LEU A 115 -13.43 14.12 49.39
C LEU A 115 -12.47 13.05 49.96
N LEU A 116 -12.15 12.00 49.20
CA LEU A 116 -11.22 10.94 49.61
C LEU A 116 -9.75 11.23 49.23
N LYS A 117 -9.51 12.26 48.41
CA LYS A 117 -8.16 12.61 47.94
C LYS A 117 -7.41 13.36 49.03
N ALA A 118 -6.16 12.96 49.30
CA ALA A 118 -5.32 13.57 50.34
C ALA A 118 -4.95 15.04 50.06
N GLU A 119 -5.11 15.49 48.81
CA GLU A 119 -4.84 16.86 48.35
C GLU A 119 -6.01 17.82 48.59
N ASN A 120 -7.18 17.32 49.00
CA ASN A 120 -8.40 18.12 49.16
C ASN A 120 -8.76 18.31 50.65
N ASP A 121 -9.07 19.54 51.05
CA ASP A 121 -9.65 19.81 52.35
C ASP A 121 -11.10 19.30 52.42
N TRP A 122 -11.46 18.68 53.54
CA TRP A 122 -12.80 18.16 53.77
C TRP A 122 -13.83 19.30 53.81
N THR A 123 -14.62 19.43 52.74
CA THR A 123 -15.70 20.43 52.64
C THR A 123 -16.96 19.81 52.02
N TRP A 124 -18.03 19.71 52.80
CA TRP A 124 -19.32 19.21 52.31
C TRP A 124 -20.17 20.37 51.78
N GLY A 125 -20.07 20.63 50.46
CA GLY A 125 -20.74 21.73 49.80
C GLY A 125 -22.00 21.34 49.02
N ILE A 126 -22.52 22.29 48.24
CA ILE A 126 -23.73 22.12 47.42
C ILE A 126 -23.55 21.01 46.38
N GLN A 127 -22.35 20.88 45.79
CA GLN A 127 -22.08 19.86 44.78
C GLN A 127 -22.09 18.44 45.37
N GLN A 128 -21.52 18.26 46.57
CA GLN A 128 -21.52 17.00 47.32
C GLN A 128 -22.93 16.62 47.77
N GLN A 129 -23.71 17.59 48.25
CA GLN A 129 -25.10 17.35 48.66
C GLN A 129 -25.99 16.96 47.47
N GLN A 130 -25.87 17.65 46.34
CA GLN A 130 -26.61 17.30 45.11
C GLN A 130 -26.22 15.93 44.58
N ALA A 131 -24.93 15.59 44.62
CA ALA A 131 -24.44 14.26 44.27
C ALA A 131 -25.02 13.18 45.19
N PHE A 132 -25.02 13.42 46.51
CA PHE A 132 -25.52 12.47 47.52
C PHE A 132 -27.00 12.14 47.32
N GLU A 133 -27.83 13.16 47.11
CA GLU A 133 -29.26 12.97 46.85
C GLU A 133 -29.54 12.30 45.50
N LYS A 134 -28.81 12.67 44.43
CA LYS A 134 -28.96 12.01 43.13
C LYS A 134 -28.55 10.54 43.18
N VAL A 135 -27.47 10.20 43.89
CA VAL A 135 -27.06 8.80 44.11
C VAL A 135 -28.16 8.00 44.80
N LYS A 136 -28.78 8.56 45.85
CA LYS A 136 -29.89 7.91 46.56
C LYS A 136 -31.12 7.70 45.65
N GLN A 137 -31.44 8.68 44.81
CA GLN A 137 -32.56 8.60 43.87
C GLN A 137 -32.31 7.55 42.79
N GLU A 138 -31.12 7.53 42.21
CA GLU A 138 -30.73 6.58 41.16
C GLU A 138 -30.73 5.13 41.67
N LEU A 139 -30.18 4.87 42.86
CA LEU A 139 -30.21 3.53 43.48
C LEU A 139 -31.60 3.10 43.95
N SER A 140 -32.54 4.05 44.08
CA SER A 140 -33.94 3.76 44.37
C SER A 140 -34.74 3.41 43.11
N SER A 141 -34.16 3.59 41.92
CA SER A 141 -34.77 3.20 40.65
C SER A 141 -34.73 1.67 40.48
N PRO A 142 -35.81 1.02 40.01
CA PRO A 142 -35.86 -0.43 39.82
C PRO A 142 -35.05 -0.84 38.58
N ALA A 143 -33.72 -0.80 38.68
CA ALA A 143 -32.86 -1.34 37.65
C ALA A 143 -32.74 -2.87 37.80
N VAL A 144 -33.24 -3.60 36.80
CA VAL A 144 -33.25 -5.07 36.78
C VAL A 144 -32.15 -5.57 35.85
N LEU A 145 -31.20 -6.33 36.38
CA LEU A 145 -30.25 -7.09 35.55
C LEU A 145 -30.93 -8.36 35.05
N ALA A 146 -30.72 -8.69 33.78
CA ALA A 146 -31.19 -9.94 33.23
C ALA A 146 -30.34 -11.11 33.74
N GLN A 147 -31.00 -12.25 33.99
CA GLN A 147 -30.30 -13.50 34.23
C GLN A 147 -29.53 -13.94 32.98
N TYR A 148 -28.28 -14.33 33.18
CA TYR A 148 -27.42 -14.81 32.11
C TYR A 148 -27.88 -16.18 31.60
N CYS A 149 -27.94 -16.35 30.29
CA CYS A 149 -28.27 -17.62 29.63
C CYS A 149 -27.36 -17.85 28.42
N PRO A 150 -26.52 -18.91 28.40
CA PRO A 150 -25.53 -19.13 27.33
C PRO A 150 -26.11 -19.21 25.91
N ASP A 151 -27.33 -19.74 25.76
CA ASP A 151 -27.98 -19.93 24.46
C ASP A 151 -28.52 -18.64 23.84
N ARG A 152 -28.46 -17.52 24.57
CA ARG A 152 -29.00 -16.24 24.10
C ARG A 152 -27.94 -15.44 23.36
N GLN A 153 -28.41 -14.69 22.35
CA GLN A 153 -27.55 -13.75 21.64
C GLN A 153 -26.94 -12.75 22.61
N THR A 154 -25.61 -12.76 22.66
CA THR A 154 -24.82 -11.96 23.59
C THR A 154 -24.10 -10.85 22.85
N ARG A 155 -24.10 -9.66 23.44
CA ARG A 155 -23.32 -8.52 22.94
C ARG A 155 -22.52 -7.86 24.04
N VAL A 156 -21.35 -7.36 23.69
CA VAL A 156 -20.49 -6.54 24.53
C VAL A 156 -20.40 -5.16 23.91
N SER A 157 -20.67 -4.13 24.71
CA SER A 157 -20.52 -2.73 24.33
C SER A 157 -19.49 -2.12 25.26
N ALA A 158 -18.46 -1.48 24.71
CA ALA A 158 -17.38 -0.89 25.50
C ALA A 158 -17.01 0.46 24.93
N ASP A 159 -16.61 1.37 25.81
CA ASP A 159 -16.21 2.72 25.45
C ASP A 159 -15.06 3.21 26.35
N ALA A 160 -14.29 4.18 25.84
CA ALA A 160 -13.21 4.82 26.55
C ALA A 160 -13.35 6.35 26.55
N SER A 161 -13.31 6.93 27.74
CA SER A 161 -13.19 8.37 27.91
C SER A 161 -11.73 8.79 28.13
N PHE A 162 -11.51 10.07 28.43
CA PHE A 162 -10.20 10.56 28.84
C PHE A 162 -9.73 9.99 30.19
N PHE A 163 -10.67 9.61 31.07
CA PHE A 163 -10.38 9.26 32.47
C PHE A 163 -10.62 7.78 32.79
N GLY A 164 -11.45 7.08 32.01
CA GLY A 164 -12.01 5.79 32.40
C GLY A 164 -12.41 4.89 31.24
N LEU A 165 -12.57 3.61 31.56
CA LEU A 165 -13.11 2.58 30.66
C LEU A 165 -14.48 2.11 31.17
N GLY A 166 -15.43 1.96 30.26
CA GLY A 166 -16.77 1.46 30.55
C GLY A 166 -17.11 0.24 29.69
N GLY A 167 -17.82 -0.72 30.26
CA GLY A 167 -18.22 -1.94 29.55
C GLY A 167 -19.57 -2.48 30.02
N VAL A 168 -20.35 -2.99 29.08
CA VAL A 168 -21.67 -3.57 29.31
C VAL A 168 -21.81 -4.89 28.56
N LEU A 169 -22.19 -5.94 29.27
CA LEU A 169 -22.65 -7.19 28.68
C LEU A 169 -24.18 -7.18 28.64
N SER A 170 -24.77 -7.43 27.47
CA SER A 170 -26.22 -7.51 27.31
C SER A 170 -26.63 -8.77 26.56
N GLN A 171 -27.81 -9.29 26.87
CA GLN A 171 -28.42 -10.42 26.17
C GLN A 171 -29.80 -10.06 25.66
N LEU A 172 -30.14 -10.60 24.49
CA LEU A 172 -31.48 -10.51 23.93
C LEU A 172 -32.44 -11.38 24.75
N GLN A 173 -33.45 -10.76 25.34
CA GLN A 173 -34.49 -11.45 26.09
C GLN A 173 -35.53 -12.06 25.15
N PRO A 174 -36.31 -13.07 25.59
CA PRO A 174 -37.38 -13.66 24.79
C PRO A 174 -38.41 -12.65 24.27
N ALA A 175 -38.63 -11.54 25.00
CA ALA A 175 -39.51 -10.45 24.60
C ALA A 175 -38.95 -9.57 23.45
N GLY A 176 -37.76 -9.88 22.91
CA GLY A 176 -37.13 -9.11 21.83
C GLY A 176 -36.33 -7.89 22.29
N GLU A 177 -36.26 -7.63 23.59
CA GLU A 177 -35.52 -6.51 24.16
C GLU A 177 -34.11 -6.91 24.59
N TRP A 178 -33.14 -6.01 24.39
CA TRP A 178 -31.79 -6.20 24.93
C TRP A 178 -31.72 -5.72 26.37
N ARG A 179 -31.36 -6.61 27.30
CA ARG A 179 -31.19 -6.25 28.71
C ARG A 179 -29.75 -6.46 29.19
N PRO A 180 -29.23 -5.57 30.05
CA PRO A 180 -27.91 -5.71 30.63
C PRO A 180 -27.89 -6.90 31.59
N VAL A 181 -26.82 -7.69 31.51
CA VAL A 181 -26.52 -8.79 32.44
C VAL A 181 -25.46 -8.35 33.44
N ALA A 182 -24.48 -7.57 32.99
CA ALA A 182 -23.42 -7.06 33.84
C ALA A 182 -22.85 -5.74 33.32
N PHE A 183 -22.47 -4.87 34.26
CA PHE A 183 -21.74 -3.63 34.04
C PHE A 183 -20.34 -3.72 34.64
N ILE A 184 -19.38 -3.10 33.97
CA ILE A 184 -18.01 -2.95 34.46
C ILE A 184 -17.53 -1.53 34.18
N SER A 185 -16.73 -0.99 35.08
CA SER A 185 -16.08 0.31 34.91
C SER A 185 -14.78 0.36 35.72
N ARG A 186 -13.76 1.06 35.21
CA ARG A 186 -12.52 1.35 35.97
C ARG A 186 -11.84 2.63 35.51
N SER A 187 -11.04 3.23 36.39
CA SER A 187 -10.16 4.35 36.05
C SER A 187 -8.99 3.91 35.16
N MET A 188 -8.56 4.80 34.26
CA MET A 188 -7.37 4.60 33.43
C MET A 188 -6.09 4.92 34.22
N THR A 189 -5.03 4.18 33.93
CA THR A 189 -3.70 4.44 34.51
C THR A 189 -3.05 5.69 33.90
N PRO A 190 -2.02 6.28 34.54
CA PRO A 190 -1.27 7.40 33.97
C PRO A 190 -0.71 7.11 32.57
N THR A 191 -0.37 5.85 32.27
CA THR A 191 0.11 5.44 30.95
C THR A 191 -1.02 5.33 29.94
N GLU A 192 -2.12 4.68 30.31
CA GLU A 192 -3.29 4.51 29.44
C GLU A 192 -3.89 5.86 29.02
N LYS A 193 -3.90 6.85 29.93
CA LYS A 193 -4.31 8.24 29.63
C LYS A 193 -3.53 8.86 28.47
N ARG A 194 -2.28 8.44 28.25
CA ARG A 194 -1.38 8.94 27.19
C ARG A 194 -1.54 8.20 25.86
N TYR A 195 -2.35 7.13 25.78
CA TYR A 195 -2.60 6.43 24.52
C TYR A 195 -3.35 7.32 23.53
N ALA A 196 -3.26 6.98 22.25
CA ALA A 196 -4.09 7.61 21.23
C ALA A 196 -5.56 7.25 21.45
N GLN A 197 -6.50 8.12 21.04
CA GLN A 197 -7.94 7.87 21.27
C GLN A 197 -8.41 6.50 20.75
N ILE A 198 -7.98 6.14 19.53
CA ILE A 198 -8.26 4.84 18.92
C ILE A 198 -7.69 3.65 19.73
N GLU A 199 -6.54 3.84 20.39
CA GLU A 199 -5.93 2.81 21.23
C GLU A 199 -6.67 2.68 22.57
N LYS A 200 -7.23 3.79 23.10
CA LYS A 200 -8.06 3.77 24.32
C LYS A 200 -9.34 3.00 24.09
N GLU A 201 -10.02 3.24 22.97
CA GLU A 201 -11.25 2.51 22.61
C GLU A 201 -10.97 1.03 22.34
N ALA A 202 -9.86 0.70 21.65
CA ALA A 202 -9.43 -0.69 21.47
C ALA A 202 -9.11 -1.38 22.81
N LEU A 203 -8.51 -0.65 23.74
CA LEU A 203 -8.26 -1.10 25.11
C LEU A 203 -9.57 -1.35 25.87
N ALA A 204 -10.57 -0.46 25.78
CA ALA A 204 -11.87 -0.66 26.41
C ALA A 204 -12.53 -1.97 25.98
N ILE A 205 -12.55 -2.25 24.67
CA ILE A 205 -13.10 -3.49 24.12
C ILE A 205 -12.33 -4.71 24.66
N THR A 206 -11.00 -4.65 24.61
CA THR A 206 -10.13 -5.75 25.03
C THR A 206 -10.30 -6.06 26.51
N TRP A 207 -10.28 -5.01 27.34
CA TRP A 207 -10.48 -5.11 28.77
C TRP A 207 -11.88 -5.62 29.11
N ALA A 208 -12.93 -5.13 28.43
CA ALA A 208 -14.29 -5.57 28.69
C ALA A 208 -14.49 -7.06 28.39
N CYS A 209 -13.95 -7.55 27.27
CA CYS A 209 -14.03 -8.98 26.93
C CYS A 209 -13.29 -9.85 27.95
N GLU A 210 -12.12 -9.40 28.44
CA GLU A 210 -11.37 -10.12 29.48
C GLU A 210 -12.07 -10.11 30.83
N ARG A 211 -12.69 -9.00 31.25
CA ARG A 211 -13.47 -8.94 32.49
C ARG A 211 -14.73 -9.81 32.41
N PHE A 212 -15.33 -9.91 31.24
CA PHE A 212 -16.46 -10.80 30.99
C PHE A 212 -16.06 -12.22 30.55
N GLN A 213 -14.81 -12.63 30.71
CA GLN A 213 -14.32 -13.92 30.20
C GLN A 213 -15.16 -15.12 30.66
N THR A 214 -15.66 -15.12 31.90
CA THR A 214 -16.48 -16.20 32.45
C THR A 214 -17.81 -16.37 31.70
N TYR A 215 -18.31 -15.29 31.09
CA TYR A 215 -19.51 -15.32 30.25
C TYR A 215 -19.16 -15.61 28.79
N LEU A 216 -18.05 -15.10 28.27
CA LEU A 216 -17.81 -15.05 26.82
C LEU A 216 -17.00 -16.23 26.25
N LEU A 217 -16.21 -16.93 27.07
CA LEU A 217 -15.37 -18.02 26.58
C LEU A 217 -16.23 -19.16 26.01
N GLY A 218 -15.94 -19.57 24.78
CA GLY A 218 -16.68 -20.62 24.07
C GLY A 218 -17.95 -20.16 23.37
N LEU A 219 -18.33 -18.87 23.46
CA LEU A 219 -19.50 -18.31 22.78
C LEU A 219 -19.15 -17.50 21.55
N ASP A 220 -20.07 -17.49 20.58
CA ASP A 220 -20.11 -16.53 19.48
C ASP A 220 -20.91 -15.29 19.89
N PHE A 221 -20.25 -14.15 20.00
CA PHE A 221 -20.89 -12.90 20.43
C PHE A 221 -20.58 -11.70 19.54
N VAL A 222 -21.29 -10.59 19.76
CA VAL A 222 -21.10 -9.35 19.00
C VAL A 222 -20.45 -8.27 19.86
N VAL A 223 -19.35 -7.69 19.38
CA VAL A 223 -18.74 -6.49 19.97
C VAL A 223 -19.25 -5.26 19.24
N ARG A 224 -19.71 -4.26 20.00
CA ARG A 224 -20.17 -2.97 19.48
C ARG A 224 -19.20 -1.85 19.83
N THR A 225 -18.91 -1.02 18.84
CA THR A 225 -18.08 0.18 18.98
C THR A 225 -18.67 1.31 18.12
N ASP A 226 -18.51 2.55 18.55
CA ASP A 226 -18.81 3.75 17.76
C ASP A 226 -17.64 4.21 16.89
N HIS A 227 -16.49 3.57 17.02
CA HIS A 227 -15.31 3.89 16.23
C HIS A 227 -15.15 2.94 15.04
N LYS A 228 -15.72 3.34 13.89
CA LYS A 228 -15.74 2.54 12.64
C LYS A 228 -14.39 1.90 12.24
N PRO A 229 -13.24 2.59 12.36
CA PRO A 229 -11.92 1.99 12.08
C PRO A 229 -11.59 0.73 12.89
N LEU A 230 -12.08 0.62 14.13
CA LEU A 230 -11.82 -0.54 14.98
C LEU A 230 -12.42 -1.82 14.40
N VAL A 231 -13.50 -1.72 13.61
CA VAL A 231 -14.08 -2.87 12.92
C VAL A 231 -13.06 -3.54 12.00
N SER A 232 -12.23 -2.76 11.31
CA SER A 232 -11.17 -3.30 10.45
C SER A 232 -9.96 -3.72 11.28
N LEU A 233 -9.50 -2.89 12.22
CA LEU A 233 -8.30 -3.14 13.02
C LEU A 233 -8.42 -4.37 13.94
N LEU A 234 -9.56 -4.52 14.62
CA LEU A 234 -9.89 -5.65 15.49
C LEU A 234 -10.73 -6.71 14.78
N GLY A 235 -10.75 -6.72 13.45
CA GLY A 235 -11.54 -7.65 12.66
C GLY A 235 -10.72 -8.26 11.52
N SER A 236 -10.71 -7.57 10.38
CA SER A 236 -10.25 -8.13 9.11
C SER A 236 -8.82 -7.75 8.70
N ARG A 237 -8.18 -6.77 9.34
CA ARG A 237 -6.83 -6.32 8.96
C ARG A 237 -5.77 -7.37 9.32
N LEU A 238 -4.76 -7.52 8.47
CA LEU A 238 -3.62 -8.40 8.70
C LEU A 238 -2.84 -7.95 9.95
N LEU A 239 -2.30 -8.90 10.71
CA LEU A 239 -1.59 -8.63 11.97
C LEU A 239 -0.36 -7.75 11.76
N ASP A 240 0.40 -7.97 10.68
CA ASP A 240 1.63 -7.24 10.37
C ASP A 240 1.40 -5.75 10.02
N ASP A 241 0.16 -5.39 9.68
CA ASP A 241 -0.22 -4.02 9.33
C ASP A 241 -0.76 -3.22 10.53
N LEU A 242 -0.85 -3.83 11.73
CA LEU A 242 -1.42 -3.21 12.92
C LEU A 242 -0.38 -2.38 13.69
N PRO A 243 -0.79 -1.22 14.26
CA PRO A 243 0.01 -0.53 15.27
C PRO A 243 0.39 -1.44 16.44
N PRO A 244 1.59 -1.35 17.02
CA PRO A 244 2.08 -2.30 18.03
C PRO A 244 1.13 -2.53 19.23
N ARG A 245 0.53 -1.48 19.78
CA ARG A 245 -0.45 -1.61 20.89
C ARG A 245 -1.71 -2.37 20.44
N ILE A 246 -2.26 -1.99 19.29
CA ILE A 246 -3.46 -2.61 18.73
C ILE A 246 -3.19 -4.07 18.34
N LEU A 247 -1.99 -4.38 17.82
CA LEU A 247 -1.56 -5.75 17.59
C LEU A 247 -1.62 -6.56 18.90
N ARG A 248 -1.06 -6.03 19.99
CA ARG A 248 -1.10 -6.71 21.29
C ARG A 248 -2.53 -6.93 21.80
N PHE A 249 -3.41 -5.93 21.63
CA PHE A 249 -4.83 -6.06 21.96
C PHE A 249 -5.53 -7.12 21.10
N ARG A 250 -5.25 -7.14 19.79
CA ARG A 250 -5.77 -8.15 18.85
C ARG A 250 -5.37 -9.56 19.28
N LEU A 251 -4.11 -9.77 19.63
CA LEU A 251 -3.60 -11.06 20.10
C LEU A 251 -4.31 -11.54 21.37
N ARG A 252 -4.59 -10.63 22.32
CA ARG A 252 -5.34 -10.94 23.55
C ARG A 252 -6.78 -11.35 23.27
N LEU A 253 -7.38 -10.76 22.22
CA LEU A 253 -8.73 -11.05 21.78
C LEU A 253 -8.87 -12.36 20.98
N LEU A 254 -7.77 -12.97 20.51
CA LEU A 254 -7.80 -14.22 19.72
C LEU A 254 -8.41 -15.42 20.47
N ARG A 255 -8.47 -15.37 21.80
CA ARG A 255 -9.10 -16.42 22.62
C ARG A 255 -10.64 -16.39 22.56
N PHE A 256 -11.23 -15.34 22.00
CA PHE A 256 -12.68 -15.13 21.94
C PHE A 256 -13.19 -15.24 20.50
N SER A 257 -14.39 -15.81 20.32
CA SER A 257 -15.08 -15.82 19.03
C SER A 257 -16.09 -14.68 18.97
N PHE A 258 -15.79 -13.64 18.18
CA PHE A 258 -16.68 -12.48 18.09
C PHE A 258 -16.72 -11.83 16.71
N LYS A 259 -17.84 -11.15 16.44
CA LYS A 259 -18.00 -10.23 15.32
C LYS A 259 -18.03 -8.80 15.84
N ILE A 260 -17.14 -7.94 15.34
CA ILE A 260 -17.14 -6.51 15.68
C ILE A 260 -17.99 -5.71 14.69
N MET A 261 -18.84 -4.82 15.21
CA MET A 261 -19.76 -4.01 14.41
C MET A 261 -19.77 -2.56 14.88
N HIS A 262 -19.85 -1.65 13.91
CA HIS A 262 -19.99 -0.22 14.18
C HIS A 262 -21.44 0.15 14.47
N VAL A 263 -21.67 0.91 15.54
CA VAL A 263 -22.99 1.44 15.92
C VAL A 263 -22.86 2.92 16.27
N ALA A 264 -23.83 3.75 15.91
CA ALA A 264 -23.80 5.17 16.30
C ALA A 264 -23.69 5.34 17.83
N GLY A 265 -22.88 6.31 18.30
CA GLY A 265 -22.63 6.55 19.73
C GLY A 265 -23.89 6.75 20.57
N LYS A 266 -24.98 7.25 19.98
CA LYS A 266 -26.31 7.34 20.62
C LYS A 266 -26.89 6.00 21.10
N ASN A 267 -26.38 4.87 20.59
CA ASN A 267 -26.79 3.52 20.99
C ASN A 267 -25.77 2.85 21.93
N LEU A 268 -24.73 3.59 22.34
CA LEU A 268 -23.66 3.18 23.26
C LEU A 268 -23.69 3.97 24.59
N ILE A 269 -24.77 4.72 24.85
CA ILE A 269 -24.93 5.63 26.01
C ILE A 269 -24.45 4.98 27.30
N THR A 270 -24.87 3.74 27.57
CA THR A 270 -24.54 3.06 28.83
C THR A 270 -23.04 2.81 29.01
N ALA A 271 -22.31 2.49 27.94
CA ALA A 271 -20.85 2.31 28.01
C ALA A 271 -20.13 3.67 28.10
N ASP A 272 -20.61 4.69 27.37
CA ASP A 272 -20.08 6.07 27.40
C ASP A 272 -20.26 6.72 28.78
N THR A 273 -21.41 6.53 29.43
CA THR A 273 -21.60 7.01 30.80
C THR A 273 -20.63 6.33 31.78
N LEU A 274 -20.48 5.01 31.68
CA LEU A 274 -19.55 4.24 32.52
C LEU A 274 -18.07 4.58 32.28
N SER A 275 -17.72 5.05 31.07
CA SER A 275 -16.35 5.43 30.71
C SER A 275 -16.04 6.85 31.18
N ARG A 276 -16.97 7.81 31.02
CA ARG A 276 -16.83 9.22 31.45
C ARG A 276 -16.78 9.38 32.95
N ALA A 277 -17.46 8.49 33.65
CA ALA A 277 -17.40 8.40 35.09
C ALA A 277 -16.93 7.01 35.50
N PRO A 278 -15.61 6.77 35.56
CA PRO A 278 -15.12 5.49 36.01
C PRO A 278 -15.37 5.27 37.50
N LEU A 279 -15.56 4.01 37.92
CA LEU A 279 -15.38 3.63 39.32
C LEU A 279 -13.89 3.77 39.68
N GLU A 280 -13.59 4.33 40.87
CA GLU A 280 -12.22 4.41 41.41
C GLU A 280 -11.74 3.03 41.94
N GLU A 281 -12.12 1.95 41.28
CA GLU A 281 -11.36 0.71 41.41
C GLU A 281 -9.99 0.97 40.80
N ASN A 282 -8.96 0.92 41.64
CA ASN A 282 -7.59 0.89 41.15
C ASN A 282 -7.47 -0.29 40.16
N PRO A 283 -6.72 -0.11 39.05
CA PRO A 283 -6.45 -1.20 38.14
C PRO A 283 -5.99 -2.42 38.93
N SER A 284 -6.61 -3.57 38.69
CA SER A 284 -6.22 -4.79 39.41
C SER A 284 -4.76 -5.14 39.10
N GLU A 285 -4.12 -5.95 39.95
CA GLU A 285 -2.74 -6.42 39.68
C GLU A 285 -2.62 -7.09 38.30
N ALA A 286 -3.67 -7.82 37.88
CA ALA A 286 -3.76 -8.38 36.54
C ALA A 286 -3.87 -7.31 35.43
N ASP A 287 -4.54 -6.18 35.69
CA ASP A 287 -4.62 -5.05 34.74
C ASP A 287 -3.25 -4.36 34.59
N LEU A 288 -2.53 -4.14 35.70
CA LEU A 288 -1.18 -3.55 35.70
C LEU A 288 -0.16 -4.44 34.97
N LYS A 289 -0.20 -5.76 35.22
CA LYS A 289 0.66 -6.72 34.51
C LYS A 289 0.42 -6.73 33.01
N ARG A 290 -0.85 -6.65 32.58
CA ARG A 290 -1.21 -6.56 31.15
C ARG A 290 -0.77 -5.24 30.52
N GLU A 291 -0.82 -4.14 31.26
CA GLU A 291 -0.27 -2.85 30.81
C GLU A 291 1.25 -2.96 30.60
N GLU A 292 1.96 -3.56 31.57
CA GLU A 292 3.40 -3.78 31.48
C GLU A 292 3.78 -4.64 30.27
N GLU A 293 3.05 -5.72 30.01
CA GLU A 293 3.26 -6.54 28.80
C GLU A 293 3.07 -5.74 27.49
N VAL A 294 2.06 -4.86 27.44
CA VAL A 294 1.83 -3.98 26.28
C VAL A 294 2.98 -3.00 26.14
N LYS A 295 3.44 -2.43 27.25
CA LYS A 295 4.57 -1.50 27.29
C LYS A 295 5.85 -2.17 26.80
N VAL A 296 6.20 -3.34 27.34
CA VAL A 296 7.38 -4.12 26.91
C VAL A 296 7.34 -4.43 25.41
N CYS A 297 6.17 -4.77 24.86
CA CYS A 297 6.02 -5.02 23.43
C CYS A 297 6.28 -3.75 22.59
N VAL A 298 5.74 -2.61 23.00
CA VAL A 298 5.96 -1.33 22.32
C VAL A 298 7.41 -0.88 22.45
N ASP A 299 7.98 -0.96 23.65
CA ASP A 299 9.37 -0.59 23.93
C ASP A 299 10.33 -1.47 23.13
N HIS A 300 10.05 -2.77 22.99
CA HIS A 300 10.81 -3.66 22.11
C HIS A 300 10.76 -3.19 20.64
N VAL A 301 9.60 -2.83 20.10
CA VAL A 301 9.49 -2.31 18.72
C VAL A 301 10.29 -1.02 18.54
N ILE A 302 10.29 -0.12 19.54
CA ILE A 302 11.07 1.12 19.52
C ILE A 302 12.57 0.85 19.62
N GLN A 303 13.00 -0.04 20.52
CA GLN A 303 14.40 -0.42 20.70
C GLN A 303 14.99 -1.12 19.46
N GLN A 304 14.14 -1.82 18.71
CA GLN A 304 14.52 -2.43 17.44
C GLN A 304 14.57 -1.42 16.28
N LEU A 305 14.19 -0.15 16.48
CA LEU A 305 14.44 0.88 15.48
C LEU A 305 15.96 1.02 15.30
N PRO A 306 16.51 0.86 14.08
CA PRO A 306 17.95 0.93 13.83
C PRO A 306 18.42 2.39 13.82
N ALA A 307 18.30 3.08 14.96
CA ALA A 307 18.71 4.46 15.17
C ALA A 307 19.38 4.59 16.53
N THR A 308 20.44 5.40 16.61
CA THR A 308 21.07 5.68 17.90
C THR A 308 20.13 6.48 18.80
N PRO A 309 20.19 6.31 20.14
CA PRO A 309 19.37 7.10 21.07
C PRO A 309 19.51 8.61 20.86
N THR A 310 20.72 9.08 20.54
CA THR A 310 20.99 10.48 20.21
C THR A 310 20.20 10.96 19.00
N LYS A 311 20.09 10.14 17.94
CA LYS A 311 19.34 10.51 16.73
C LYS A 311 17.84 10.54 16.98
N LEU A 312 17.32 9.61 17.77
CA LEU A 312 15.92 9.60 18.21
C LEU A 312 15.60 10.85 19.05
N ALA A 313 16.48 11.22 19.98
CA ALA A 313 16.33 12.44 20.76
C ALA A 313 16.32 13.72 19.89
N GLN A 314 17.18 13.80 18.87
CA GLN A 314 17.18 14.91 17.91
C GLN A 314 15.87 15.00 17.13
N ILE A 315 15.33 13.87 16.66
CA ILE A 315 14.06 13.85 15.93
C ILE A 315 12.92 14.25 16.85
N LYS A 316 12.90 13.74 18.09
CA LYS A 316 11.90 14.10 19.10
C LYS A 316 11.89 15.60 19.36
N LYS A 317 13.06 16.20 19.62
CA LYS A 317 13.19 17.65 19.80
C LYS A 317 12.69 18.42 18.56
N ALA A 318 13.08 17.98 17.36
CA ALA A 318 12.61 18.62 16.13
C ALA A 318 11.09 18.47 15.90
N GLN A 319 10.46 17.40 16.39
CA GLN A 319 9.00 17.23 16.38
C GLN A 319 8.32 18.13 17.42
N GLU A 320 8.95 18.33 18.57
CA GLU A 320 8.47 19.25 19.62
C GLU A 320 8.58 20.72 19.18
N ASP A 321 9.61 21.08 18.41
CA ASP A 321 9.80 22.43 17.86
C ASP A 321 8.92 22.72 16.63
N ASP A 322 8.41 21.68 15.95
CA ASP A 322 7.60 21.80 14.73
C ASP A 322 6.09 21.95 15.06
N GLU A 323 5.50 23.06 14.60
CA GLU A 323 4.09 23.40 14.86
C GLU A 323 3.11 22.31 14.40
N VAL A 324 3.36 21.70 13.23
CA VAL A 324 2.50 20.67 12.66
C VAL A 324 2.58 19.40 13.53
N CYS A 325 3.79 18.99 13.90
CA CYS A 325 4.00 17.82 14.76
C CYS A 325 3.40 17.99 16.15
N ARG A 326 3.48 19.19 16.76
CA ARG A 326 2.82 19.48 18.04
C ARG A 326 1.30 19.35 17.95
N GLN A 327 0.69 20.01 16.96
CA GLN A 327 -0.76 19.94 16.75
C GLN A 327 -1.22 18.50 16.46
N LEU A 328 -0.48 17.77 15.63
CA LEU A 328 -0.76 16.35 15.36
C LEU A 328 -0.66 15.50 16.62
N SER A 329 0.35 15.73 17.46
CA SER A 329 0.55 14.99 18.70
C SER A 329 -0.61 15.23 19.67
N SER A 330 -1.17 16.44 19.71
CA SER A 330 -2.39 16.75 20.46
C SER A 330 -3.58 15.98 19.90
N LEU A 331 -3.84 16.08 18.60
CA LEU A 331 -4.97 15.42 17.92
C LEU A 331 -4.93 13.89 18.02
N VAL A 332 -3.75 13.27 17.98
CA VAL A 332 -3.62 11.82 18.17
C VAL A 332 -4.08 11.40 19.57
N ARG A 333 -3.86 12.24 20.60
CA ARG A 333 -4.26 11.96 21.99
C ARG A 333 -5.72 12.29 22.28
N THR A 334 -6.22 13.39 21.74
CA THR A 334 -7.59 13.90 22.00
C THR A 334 -8.63 13.38 21.03
N GLY A 335 -8.21 12.84 19.89
CA GLY A 335 -9.10 12.45 18.80
C GLY A 335 -9.26 13.55 17.75
N TRP A 336 -9.84 13.15 16.61
CA TRP A 336 -10.08 14.01 15.46
C TRP A 336 -11.58 14.30 15.35
N GLU A 337 -11.99 15.57 15.38
CA GLU A 337 -13.41 15.96 15.33
C GLU A 337 -14.05 15.68 13.95
N GLU A 338 -13.70 16.47 12.91
CA GLU A 338 -14.23 16.28 11.55
C GLU A 338 -13.24 16.74 10.46
N LYS A 339 -13.37 16.18 9.25
CA LYS A 339 -12.47 16.50 8.11
C LYS A 339 -12.54 17.98 7.71
N LYS A 340 -13.69 18.64 7.89
CA LYS A 340 -13.94 20.01 7.44
C LYS A 340 -13.37 21.08 8.38
N THR A 341 -13.11 20.73 9.64
CA THR A 341 -12.62 21.67 10.66
C THR A 341 -11.10 21.65 10.82
N ALA A 342 -10.41 20.66 10.23
CA ALA A 342 -8.96 20.57 10.30
C ALA A 342 -8.27 21.68 9.47
N PRO A 343 -7.28 22.40 10.04
CA PRO A 343 -6.45 23.35 9.30
C PRO A 343 -5.84 22.74 8.03
N PRO A 344 -5.63 23.53 6.95
CA PRO A 344 -5.14 23.01 5.67
C PRO A 344 -3.83 22.21 5.76
N HIS A 345 -2.92 22.60 6.66
CA HIS A 345 -1.64 21.91 6.89
C HIS A 345 -1.81 20.56 7.61
N LEU A 346 -2.88 20.36 8.37
CA LEU A 346 -3.22 19.09 9.04
C LEU A 346 -4.12 18.20 8.19
N ALA A 347 -4.87 18.77 7.24
CA ALA A 347 -5.79 18.03 6.37
C ALA A 347 -5.09 16.91 5.58
N LEU A 348 -3.81 17.08 5.23
CA LEU A 348 -2.99 16.06 4.56
C LEU A 348 -2.78 14.78 5.39
N PHE A 349 -2.88 14.89 6.71
CA PHE A 349 -2.70 13.79 7.66
C PHE A 349 -4.02 13.09 8.01
N TRP A 350 -5.18 13.71 7.76
CA TRP A 350 -6.51 13.17 8.10
C TRP A 350 -6.73 11.73 7.61
N GLN A 351 -6.29 11.43 6.38
CA GLN A 351 -6.43 10.10 5.78
C GLN A 351 -5.62 9.02 6.52
N TYR A 352 -4.63 9.42 7.30
CA TYR A 352 -3.72 8.55 8.03
C TYR A 352 -3.96 8.56 9.55
N ARG A 353 -4.96 9.30 10.03
CA ARG A 353 -5.21 9.54 11.47
C ARG A 353 -5.23 8.26 12.34
N HIS A 354 -5.71 7.14 11.79
CA HIS A 354 -5.80 5.85 12.48
C HIS A 354 -4.50 5.05 12.49
N ASP A 355 -3.56 5.41 11.63
CA ASP A 355 -2.23 4.80 11.59
C ASP A 355 -1.20 5.63 12.37
N LEU A 356 -1.57 6.82 12.86
CA LEU A 356 -0.70 7.71 13.62
C LEU A 356 -0.74 7.34 15.11
N LEU A 357 0.44 7.28 15.72
CA LEU A 357 0.60 6.92 17.13
C LEU A 357 1.75 7.70 17.76
N ILE A 358 1.76 7.76 19.09
CA ILE A 358 2.86 8.33 19.86
C ILE A 358 3.47 7.23 20.72
N ALA A 359 4.79 7.05 20.58
CA ALA A 359 5.57 6.05 21.31
C ALA A 359 6.80 6.75 21.93
N GLU A 360 6.96 6.71 23.26
CA GLU A 360 8.01 7.45 23.99
C GLU A 360 8.13 8.96 23.66
N GLY A 361 7.04 9.56 23.20
CA GLY A 361 6.99 10.97 22.78
C GLY A 361 7.40 11.22 21.32
N LEU A 362 7.72 10.17 20.56
CA LEU A 362 7.93 10.25 19.11
C LEU A 362 6.61 10.07 18.37
N LEU A 363 6.32 10.96 17.43
CA LEU A 363 5.20 10.83 16.51
C LEU A 363 5.57 9.86 15.38
N MET A 364 4.74 8.82 15.20
CA MET A 364 4.99 7.72 14.27
C MET A 364 3.76 7.41 13.41
N LYS A 365 3.99 6.80 12.23
CA LYS A 365 2.96 6.16 11.40
C LYS A 365 3.24 4.67 11.28
N GLY A 366 2.51 3.84 12.01
CA GLY A 366 2.85 2.43 12.19
C GLY A 366 4.26 2.30 12.80
N ASN A 367 5.18 1.63 12.11
CA ASN A 367 6.57 1.45 12.52
C ASN A 367 7.55 2.53 11.98
N ARG A 368 7.05 3.61 11.35
CA ARG A 368 7.89 4.64 10.73
C ARG A 368 7.84 5.97 11.48
N LEU A 369 8.97 6.65 11.56
CA LEU A 369 9.07 7.98 12.17
C LEU A 369 8.44 9.04 11.27
N VAL A 370 7.60 9.90 11.84
CA VAL A 370 7.09 11.08 11.13
C VAL A 370 8.18 12.15 11.12
N ILE A 371 8.67 12.54 9.94
CA ILE A 371 9.79 13.49 9.85
C ILE A 371 9.27 14.94 9.77
N PRO A 372 9.65 15.82 10.73
CA PRO A 372 9.23 17.23 10.73
C PRO A 372 9.84 17.99 9.55
N GLY A 373 9.22 19.10 9.16
CA GLY A 373 9.56 19.83 7.92
C GLY A 373 11.05 20.20 7.82
N SER A 374 11.64 20.60 8.95
CA SER A 374 13.05 20.98 9.08
C SER A 374 14.04 19.87 8.70
N LEU A 375 13.68 18.59 8.90
CA LEU A 375 14.54 17.44 8.65
C LEU A 375 14.29 16.75 7.31
N GLN A 376 13.19 17.06 6.62
CA GLN A 376 12.78 16.36 5.38
C GLN A 376 13.84 16.45 4.28
N LYS A 377 14.52 17.59 4.11
CA LYS A 377 15.55 17.77 3.07
C LYS A 377 16.77 16.86 3.30
N ASP A 378 17.30 16.81 4.52
CA ASP A 378 18.42 15.93 4.88
C ASP A 378 18.03 14.45 4.75
N VAL A 379 16.84 14.09 5.23
CA VAL A 379 16.34 12.71 5.12
C VAL A 379 16.13 12.29 3.66
N LEU A 380 15.62 13.17 2.80
CA LEU A 380 15.51 12.91 1.36
C LEU A 380 16.87 12.67 0.70
N GLU A 381 17.89 13.44 1.07
CA GLU A 381 19.26 13.22 0.60
C GLU A 381 19.76 11.83 1.01
N ARG A 382 19.56 11.46 2.28
CA ARG A 382 19.95 10.15 2.81
C ARG A 382 19.23 9.00 2.14
N VAL A 383 17.93 9.13 1.89
CA VAL A 383 17.13 8.13 1.14
C VAL A 383 17.66 7.97 -0.29
N HIS A 384 18.12 9.06 -0.91
CA HIS A 384 18.67 9.07 -2.26
C HIS A 384 20.11 8.53 -2.37
N GLN A 385 20.86 8.46 -1.25
CA GLN A 385 22.24 7.95 -1.24
C GLN A 385 22.36 6.60 -1.96
N GLY A 386 23.43 6.47 -2.74
CA GLY A 386 23.69 5.29 -3.57
C GLY A 386 22.92 5.26 -4.89
N HIS A 387 22.14 6.30 -5.23
CA HIS A 387 21.52 6.50 -6.55
C HIS A 387 20.72 5.29 -7.09
N GLN A 388 20.03 4.57 -6.21
CA GLN A 388 19.44 3.26 -6.51
C GLN A 388 18.15 3.28 -7.33
N GLY A 389 17.70 4.47 -7.76
CA GLY A 389 16.45 4.66 -8.51
C GLY A 389 15.21 4.72 -7.62
N ILE A 390 14.08 5.11 -8.23
CA ILE A 390 12.84 5.47 -7.52
C ILE A 390 12.32 4.33 -6.64
N THR A 391 12.21 3.12 -7.18
CA THR A 391 11.60 1.98 -6.47
C THR A 391 12.38 1.62 -5.20
N LYS A 392 13.72 1.56 -5.29
CA LYS A 392 14.57 1.23 -4.14
C LYS A 392 14.59 2.35 -3.09
N CYS A 393 14.63 3.61 -3.52
CA CYS A 393 14.51 4.75 -2.61
C CYS A 393 13.16 4.75 -1.87
N LEU A 394 12.06 4.42 -2.55
CA LEU A 394 10.75 4.28 -1.91
C LEU A 394 10.73 3.16 -0.88
N ALA A 395 11.24 1.97 -1.22
CA ALA A 395 11.33 0.85 -0.29
C ALA A 395 12.17 1.22 0.94
N ARG A 396 13.33 1.86 0.75
CA ARG A 396 14.19 2.32 1.84
C ARG A 396 13.47 3.32 2.76
N ALA A 397 12.72 4.27 2.19
CA ALA A 397 11.93 5.20 2.99
C ALA A 397 10.83 4.47 3.78
N GLN A 398 10.12 3.52 3.14
CA GLN A 398 9.07 2.71 3.77
C GLN A 398 9.56 1.85 4.95
N MET A 399 10.86 1.58 5.05
CA MET A 399 11.41 0.83 6.19
C MET A 399 11.65 1.69 7.43
N SER A 400 11.62 3.03 7.33
CA SER A 400 12.14 3.88 8.42
C SER A 400 11.36 5.18 8.64
N VAL A 401 11.02 5.91 7.58
CA VAL A 401 10.56 7.31 7.68
C VAL A 401 9.30 7.57 6.87
N TRP A 402 8.52 8.56 7.29
CA TRP A 402 7.29 8.91 6.59
C TRP A 402 6.92 10.38 6.78
N TRP A 403 6.32 10.98 5.75
CA TRP A 403 5.54 12.22 5.82
C TRP A 403 4.64 12.32 4.57
N PRO A 404 3.60 13.16 4.58
CA PRO A 404 2.74 13.35 3.42
C PRO A 404 3.52 13.85 2.20
N GLY A 405 3.40 13.14 1.07
CA GLY A 405 4.04 13.54 -0.19
C GLY A 405 5.49 13.05 -0.38
N ILE A 406 6.07 12.29 0.56
CA ILE A 406 7.42 11.72 0.45
C ILE A 406 7.64 10.99 -0.90
N THR A 407 6.64 10.26 -1.39
CA THR A 407 6.73 9.53 -2.67
C THR A 407 6.94 10.48 -3.85
N ARG A 408 6.25 11.62 -3.87
CA ARG A 408 6.40 12.64 -4.92
C ARG A 408 7.80 13.24 -4.86
N GLN A 409 8.24 13.64 -3.67
CA GLN A 409 9.55 14.24 -3.46
C GLN A 409 10.71 13.29 -3.80
N ILE A 410 10.60 11.99 -3.51
CA ILE A 410 11.60 10.99 -3.94
C ILE A 410 11.66 10.90 -5.47
N LYS A 411 10.50 10.87 -6.15
CA LYS A 411 10.47 10.86 -7.63
C LYS A 411 11.13 12.09 -8.21
N GLU A 412 10.80 13.27 -7.68
CA GLU A 412 11.39 14.55 -8.08
C GLU A 412 12.91 14.54 -7.85
N LYS A 413 13.37 14.18 -6.65
CA LYS A 413 14.80 14.10 -6.29
C LYS A 413 15.60 13.19 -7.24
N VAL A 414 15.07 12.01 -7.57
CA VAL A 414 15.73 11.07 -8.50
C VAL A 414 15.72 11.61 -9.92
N SER A 415 14.62 12.24 -10.36
CA SER A 415 14.50 12.81 -11.71
C SER A 415 15.37 14.04 -11.96
N GLN A 416 15.65 14.81 -10.90
CA GLN A 416 16.50 16.00 -10.94
C GLN A 416 17.98 15.69 -10.67
N CYS A 417 18.30 14.47 -10.21
CA CYS A 417 19.68 14.07 -9.96
C CYS A 417 20.42 13.83 -11.29
N GLU A 418 21.45 14.65 -11.56
CA GLU A 418 22.29 14.54 -12.75
C GLU A 418 22.92 13.15 -12.90
N THR A 419 23.47 12.59 -11.81
CA THR A 419 24.07 11.25 -11.79
C THR A 419 23.06 10.16 -12.17
N CYS A 420 21.84 10.21 -11.63
CA CYS A 420 20.78 9.27 -11.97
C CYS A 420 20.34 9.40 -13.42
N VAL A 421 20.18 10.63 -13.93
CA VAL A 421 19.74 10.88 -15.31
C VAL A 421 20.82 10.46 -16.31
N LYS A 422 22.08 10.79 -16.05
CA LYS A 422 23.23 10.42 -16.88
C LYS A 422 23.38 8.91 -17.04
N ASN A 423 23.20 8.16 -15.96
CA ASN A 423 23.33 6.70 -15.93
C ASN A 423 22.00 5.96 -16.14
N SER A 424 20.92 6.67 -16.48
CA SER A 424 19.61 6.05 -16.68
C SER A 424 19.56 5.17 -17.94
N TYR A 425 18.93 4.01 -17.81
CA TYR A 425 18.62 3.14 -18.94
C TYR A 425 17.66 3.85 -19.92
N SER A 426 18.01 3.93 -21.21
CA SER A 426 17.02 4.29 -22.23
C SER A 426 16.26 3.07 -22.67
N HIS A 427 14.95 3.14 -22.56
CA HIS A 427 14.12 2.35 -23.46
C HIS A 427 14.36 2.80 -24.92
N PRO A 428 14.45 1.84 -25.87
CA PRO A 428 14.51 2.17 -27.29
C PRO A 428 13.18 2.77 -27.76
N GLU A 429 13.21 3.49 -28.88
CA GLU A 429 11.99 3.97 -29.52
C GLU A 429 11.35 2.87 -30.38
N PRO A 430 10.05 2.97 -30.71
CA PRO A 430 9.36 1.97 -31.53
C PRO A 430 10.09 1.70 -32.85
N LEU A 431 10.15 0.44 -33.28
CA LEU A 431 10.85 0.04 -34.52
C LEU A 431 10.30 0.81 -35.73
N LEU A 432 11.19 1.42 -36.50
CA LEU A 432 10.88 1.97 -37.82
C LEU A 432 11.08 0.84 -38.83
N THR A 433 10.01 0.46 -39.51
CA THR A 433 10.05 -0.56 -40.57
C THR A 433 10.37 0.11 -41.90
N THR A 434 11.26 -0.49 -42.69
CA THR A 434 11.52 -0.07 -44.07
C THR A 434 10.30 -0.36 -44.94
N LEU A 435 9.90 0.61 -45.77
CA LEU A 435 8.83 0.41 -46.74
C LEU A 435 9.27 -0.62 -47.79
N LEU A 436 8.32 -1.41 -48.28
CA LEU A 436 8.57 -2.28 -49.42
C LEU A 436 8.65 -1.37 -50.68
N PRO A 437 9.68 -1.53 -51.54
CA PRO A 437 9.71 -0.82 -52.83
C PRO A 437 8.50 -1.17 -53.70
N SER A 438 8.21 -0.37 -54.73
CA SER A 438 7.05 -0.61 -55.60
C SER A 438 7.32 -1.65 -56.69
N ARG A 439 8.60 -1.91 -57.01
CA ARG A 439 9.02 -2.87 -58.03
C ARG A 439 10.34 -3.56 -57.66
N PRO A 440 10.62 -4.75 -58.21
CA PRO A 440 11.91 -5.41 -58.08
C PRO A 440 13.05 -4.51 -58.54
N TRP A 441 14.19 -4.59 -57.86
CA TRP A 441 15.42 -3.88 -58.21
C TRP A 441 15.37 -2.34 -58.12
N GLN A 442 14.26 -1.75 -57.66
CA GLN A 442 14.16 -0.30 -57.44
C GLN A 442 15.19 0.19 -56.41
N ARG A 443 15.32 -0.56 -55.31
CA ARG A 443 16.19 -0.21 -54.19
C ARG A 443 16.98 -1.44 -53.79
N VAL A 444 18.29 -1.30 -53.78
CA VAL A 444 19.22 -2.37 -53.42
C VAL A 444 20.14 -1.93 -52.28
N ALA A 445 20.64 -2.88 -51.51
CA ALA A 445 21.62 -2.66 -50.45
C ALA A 445 22.92 -3.38 -50.82
N ALA A 446 24.07 -2.73 -50.62
CA ALA A 446 25.37 -3.38 -50.73
C ALA A 446 26.11 -3.38 -49.39
N ASP A 447 26.91 -4.42 -49.17
CA ASP A 447 27.80 -4.52 -48.03
C ASP A 447 29.03 -5.38 -48.36
N LEU A 448 30.15 -5.05 -47.73
CA LEU A 448 31.40 -5.79 -47.85
C LEU A 448 31.54 -6.73 -46.66
N PHE A 449 31.88 -8.00 -46.93
CA PHE A 449 32.10 -8.95 -45.86
C PHE A 449 33.30 -9.86 -46.12
N HIS A 450 33.95 -10.25 -45.03
CA HIS A 450 35.05 -11.21 -45.04
C HIS A 450 34.55 -12.60 -44.66
N TRP A 451 35.00 -13.62 -45.40
CA TRP A 451 34.73 -15.04 -45.12
C TRP A 451 35.85 -15.94 -45.61
N ASN A 452 36.32 -16.86 -44.74
CA ASN A 452 37.35 -17.87 -45.04
C ASN A 452 38.56 -17.32 -45.84
N LYS A 453 39.18 -16.23 -45.35
CA LYS A 453 40.32 -15.51 -45.97
C LYS A 453 40.02 -14.80 -47.29
N GLY A 454 38.78 -14.83 -47.78
CA GLY A 454 38.34 -14.08 -48.96
C GLY A 454 37.52 -12.84 -48.60
N ASN A 455 37.59 -11.82 -49.45
CA ASN A 455 36.74 -10.64 -49.39
C ASN A 455 35.61 -10.77 -50.41
N TYR A 456 34.42 -10.30 -50.05
CA TYR A 456 33.23 -10.41 -50.91
C TYR A 456 32.43 -9.12 -50.86
N ILE A 457 31.78 -8.82 -51.97
CA ILE A 457 30.69 -7.86 -52.03
C ILE A 457 29.36 -8.60 -52.16
N LEU A 458 28.40 -8.18 -51.34
CA LEU A 458 27.03 -8.63 -51.39
C LEU A 458 26.15 -7.50 -51.91
N LEU A 459 25.21 -7.83 -52.79
CA LEU A 459 24.11 -6.97 -53.19
C LEU A 459 22.78 -7.69 -52.90
N ILE A 460 21.82 -7.00 -52.30
CA ILE A 460 20.48 -7.53 -52.04
C ILE A 460 19.40 -6.55 -52.49
N ASP A 461 18.40 -7.07 -53.18
CA ASP A 461 17.18 -6.33 -53.53
C ASP A 461 16.18 -6.24 -52.37
N TYR A 462 15.67 -5.04 -52.09
CA TYR A 462 14.69 -4.82 -51.01
C TYR A 462 13.31 -5.42 -51.30
N TYR A 463 12.96 -5.62 -52.57
CA TYR A 463 11.65 -6.17 -52.94
C TYR A 463 11.65 -7.69 -52.93
N SER A 464 12.51 -8.32 -53.73
CA SER A 464 12.56 -9.76 -53.91
C SER A 464 13.39 -10.51 -52.86
N ARG A 465 14.25 -9.80 -52.11
CA ARG A 465 15.34 -10.39 -51.29
C ARG A 465 16.30 -11.25 -52.11
N TYR A 466 16.40 -11.00 -53.40
CA TYR A 466 17.38 -11.68 -54.24
C TYR A 466 18.78 -11.23 -53.86
N ILE A 467 19.63 -12.19 -53.50
CA ILE A 467 21.01 -11.95 -53.07
C ILE A 467 21.96 -12.29 -54.20
N GLU A 468 22.88 -11.37 -54.47
CA GLU A 468 24.03 -11.56 -55.34
C GLU A 468 25.33 -11.40 -54.55
N VAL A 469 26.32 -12.25 -54.85
CA VAL A 469 27.59 -12.28 -54.15
C VAL A 469 28.69 -12.39 -55.19
N ALA A 470 29.73 -11.56 -55.06
CA ALA A 470 30.94 -11.66 -55.86
C ALA A 470 32.18 -11.63 -54.96
N SER A 471 33.17 -12.45 -55.28
CA SER A 471 34.48 -12.40 -54.63
C SER A 471 35.29 -11.18 -55.10
N LEU A 472 36.07 -10.63 -54.18
CA LEU A 472 36.98 -9.53 -54.37
C LEU A 472 38.39 -10.03 -54.07
N THR A 473 39.34 -9.75 -54.97
CA THR A 473 40.76 -10.01 -54.70
C THR A 473 41.34 -8.93 -53.78
N VAL A 474 40.86 -7.69 -53.89
CA VAL A 474 41.23 -6.53 -53.08
C VAL A 474 39.99 -5.68 -52.77
N THR A 475 39.97 -5.01 -51.62
CA THR A 475 38.86 -4.13 -51.20
C THR A 475 39.10 -2.67 -51.62
N THR A 476 39.33 -2.45 -52.92
CA THR A 476 39.44 -1.11 -53.52
C THR A 476 38.13 -0.64 -54.13
N THR A 477 37.93 0.67 -54.20
CA THR A 477 36.75 1.29 -54.86
C THR A 477 36.59 0.81 -56.30
N LYS A 478 37.67 0.78 -57.09
CA LYS A 478 37.63 0.32 -58.50
C LYS A 478 37.10 -1.10 -58.63
N GLN A 479 37.60 -2.03 -57.82
CA GLN A 479 37.16 -3.43 -57.92
C GLN A 479 35.72 -3.62 -57.45
N VAL A 480 35.31 -2.89 -56.41
CA VAL A 480 33.91 -2.84 -55.97
C VAL A 480 33.00 -2.36 -57.11
N MET A 481 33.37 -1.27 -57.78
CA MET A 481 32.63 -0.74 -58.93
C MET A 481 32.57 -1.74 -60.08
N GLU A 482 33.67 -2.41 -60.44
CA GLU A 482 33.65 -3.44 -61.50
C GLU A 482 32.67 -4.58 -61.20
N LYS A 483 32.64 -5.06 -59.95
CA LYS A 483 31.68 -6.09 -59.55
C LYS A 483 30.25 -5.57 -59.59
N LEU A 484 29.99 -4.35 -59.11
CA LEU A 484 28.66 -3.74 -59.19
C LEU A 484 28.21 -3.53 -60.64
N LYS A 485 29.08 -3.04 -61.53
CA LYS A 485 28.81 -2.93 -62.96
C LYS A 485 28.37 -4.26 -63.58
N ALA A 486 29.06 -5.35 -63.23
CA ALA A 486 28.69 -6.68 -63.70
C ALA A 486 27.31 -7.15 -63.17
N MET A 487 26.96 -6.79 -61.92
CA MET A 487 25.64 -7.08 -61.34
C MET A 487 24.55 -6.22 -62.01
N PHE A 488 24.82 -4.94 -62.24
CA PHE A 488 23.91 -4.02 -62.92
C PHE A 488 23.70 -4.40 -64.38
N ALA A 489 24.72 -4.91 -65.07
CA ALA A 489 24.56 -5.44 -66.43
C ALA A 489 23.62 -6.65 -66.50
N ARG A 490 23.51 -7.44 -65.41
CA ARG A 490 22.61 -8.61 -65.35
C ARG A 490 21.17 -8.26 -64.99
N HIS A 491 20.97 -7.27 -64.13
CA HIS A 491 19.68 -7.00 -63.50
C HIS A 491 19.10 -5.61 -63.81
N GLY A 492 19.90 -4.72 -64.40
CA GLY A 492 19.59 -3.30 -64.57
C GLY A 492 20.28 -2.44 -63.49
N VAL A 493 20.30 -1.13 -63.73
CA VAL A 493 20.76 -0.15 -62.73
C VAL A 493 19.60 0.13 -61.76
N PRO A 494 19.82 0.09 -60.43
CA PRO A 494 18.80 0.44 -59.44
C PRO A 494 18.58 1.96 -59.38
N GLU A 495 17.43 2.42 -58.89
CA GLU A 495 17.23 3.86 -58.61
C GLU A 495 17.97 4.29 -57.34
N ILE A 496 18.02 3.42 -56.34
CA ILE A 496 18.64 3.73 -55.04
C ILE A 496 19.57 2.59 -54.61
N LEU A 497 20.84 2.93 -54.39
CA LEU A 497 21.83 2.06 -53.77
C LEU A 497 22.10 2.52 -52.33
N VAL A 498 21.87 1.62 -51.37
CA VAL A 498 22.16 1.87 -49.94
C VAL A 498 23.44 1.14 -49.54
N THR A 499 24.39 1.84 -48.92
CA THR A 499 25.64 1.24 -48.40
C THR A 499 25.95 1.71 -47.00
N ASP A 500 26.97 1.12 -46.39
CA ASP A 500 27.59 1.73 -45.21
C ASP A 500 28.44 2.96 -45.59
N ASN A 501 29.05 3.59 -44.59
CA ASN A 501 29.99 4.69 -44.77
C ASN A 501 31.44 4.18 -44.93
N GLY A 502 31.61 2.98 -45.48
CA GLY A 502 32.93 2.42 -45.77
C GLY A 502 33.73 3.32 -46.73
N PRO A 503 35.06 3.39 -46.58
CA PRO A 503 35.90 4.27 -47.39
C PRO A 503 35.79 3.99 -48.89
N GLN A 504 35.47 2.75 -49.28
CA GLN A 504 35.25 2.36 -50.68
C GLN A 504 34.01 3.01 -51.29
N PHE A 505 33.00 3.31 -50.48
CA PHE A 505 31.74 3.92 -50.94
C PHE A 505 31.73 5.45 -50.79
N ALA A 506 32.58 5.99 -49.91
CA ALA A 506 32.71 7.43 -49.68
C ALA A 506 33.70 8.14 -50.63
N ALA A 507 34.38 7.40 -51.50
CA ALA A 507 35.36 7.95 -52.44
C ALA A 507 34.71 8.77 -53.56
N SER A 508 35.42 9.78 -54.09
CA SER A 508 34.97 10.62 -55.22
C SER A 508 34.60 9.79 -56.44
N ASP A 509 35.45 8.80 -56.78
CA ASP A 509 35.24 7.92 -57.92
C ASP A 509 33.90 7.17 -57.85
N PHE A 510 33.41 6.87 -56.63
CA PHE A 510 32.13 6.20 -56.43
C PHE A 510 30.95 7.15 -56.65
N ALA A 511 31.10 8.43 -56.28
CA ALA A 511 30.11 9.46 -56.56
C ALA A 511 30.00 9.73 -58.07
N ASP A 512 31.13 9.74 -58.78
CA ASP A 512 31.16 9.86 -60.24
C ASP A 512 30.51 8.66 -60.91
N PHE A 513 30.77 7.44 -60.42
CA PHE A 513 30.08 6.23 -60.87
C PHE A 513 28.56 6.28 -60.67
N ALA A 514 28.10 6.78 -59.52
CA ALA A 514 26.67 6.95 -59.25
C ALA A 514 26.01 7.94 -60.21
N LYS A 515 26.71 9.02 -60.56
CA LYS A 515 26.26 10.01 -61.53
C LYS A 515 26.25 9.48 -62.96
N ASP A 516 27.28 8.72 -63.35
CA ASP A 516 27.43 8.13 -64.69
C ASP A 516 26.35 7.07 -64.98
N TYR A 517 26.04 6.22 -63.99
CA TYR A 517 25.02 5.17 -64.12
C TYR A 517 23.61 5.67 -63.76
N ASP A 518 23.47 6.93 -63.33
CA ASP A 518 22.20 7.57 -62.96
C ASP A 518 21.44 6.88 -61.81
N PHE A 519 22.12 6.67 -60.68
CA PHE A 519 21.48 6.16 -59.45
C PHE A 519 21.77 7.01 -58.22
N HIS A 520 20.84 7.03 -57.28
CA HIS A 520 21.00 7.74 -56.01
C HIS A 520 21.71 6.87 -54.96
N HIS A 521 22.86 7.33 -54.48
CA HIS A 521 23.62 6.67 -53.42
C HIS A 521 23.28 7.22 -52.04
N VAL A 522 22.92 6.33 -51.10
CA VAL A 522 22.55 6.68 -49.72
C VAL A 522 23.42 5.92 -48.72
N THR A 523 24.11 6.62 -47.82
CA THR A 523 25.01 6.00 -46.82
C THR A 523 24.44 5.97 -45.40
N SER A 524 24.71 4.88 -44.67
CA SER A 524 24.34 4.72 -43.26
C SER A 524 25.26 5.53 -42.32
N SER A 525 24.73 6.09 -41.22
CA SER A 525 25.55 6.81 -40.23
C SER A 525 26.51 5.86 -39.48
N PRO A 526 27.75 6.27 -39.14
CA PRO A 526 28.76 5.40 -38.51
C PRO A 526 28.33 4.70 -37.20
N HIS A 527 27.29 5.18 -36.52
CA HIS A 527 26.77 4.60 -35.28
C HIS A 527 25.27 4.24 -35.38
N TYR A 528 24.75 4.13 -36.61
CA TYR A 528 23.39 3.68 -36.90
C TYR A 528 23.35 2.61 -38.00
N PRO A 529 24.01 1.45 -37.77
CA PRO A 529 24.05 0.32 -38.72
C PRO A 529 22.65 -0.17 -39.13
N GLN A 530 21.63 0.06 -38.30
CA GLN A 530 20.23 -0.27 -38.57
C GLN A 530 19.69 0.31 -39.89
N SER A 531 20.31 1.36 -40.44
CA SER A 531 19.92 1.93 -41.74
C SER A 531 20.40 1.12 -42.95
N ASN A 532 21.42 0.25 -42.80
CA ASN A 532 21.80 -0.77 -43.80
C ASN A 532 21.44 -2.20 -43.34
N GLY A 533 20.45 -2.34 -42.47
CA GLY A 533 20.13 -3.60 -41.80
C GLY A 533 19.71 -4.75 -42.72
N GLU A 534 19.23 -4.46 -43.94
CA GLU A 534 18.94 -5.49 -44.94
C GLU A 534 20.21 -6.17 -45.46
N ALA A 535 21.26 -5.39 -45.77
CA ALA A 535 22.53 -5.94 -46.20
C ALA A 535 23.20 -6.75 -45.08
N GLU A 536 23.19 -6.24 -43.85
CA GLU A 536 23.74 -6.97 -42.69
C GLU A 536 23.04 -8.32 -42.47
N ARG A 537 21.70 -8.35 -42.61
CA ARG A 537 20.91 -9.58 -42.50
C ARG A 537 21.20 -10.54 -43.65
N ALA A 538 21.39 -10.02 -44.86
CA ALA A 538 21.78 -10.79 -46.02
C ALA A 538 23.18 -11.42 -45.84
N VAL A 539 24.16 -10.66 -45.33
CA VAL A 539 25.50 -11.17 -45.00
C VAL A 539 25.41 -12.32 -44.00
N ARG A 540 24.60 -12.19 -42.94
CA ARG A 540 24.38 -13.28 -41.98
C ARG A 540 23.77 -14.51 -42.63
N THR A 541 22.82 -14.32 -43.53
CA THR A 541 22.17 -15.41 -44.29
C THR A 541 23.20 -16.13 -45.16
N VAL A 542 23.98 -15.38 -45.94
CA VAL A 542 25.03 -15.92 -46.81
C VAL A 542 26.11 -16.63 -46.00
N LYS A 543 26.63 -16.05 -44.92
CA LYS A 543 27.62 -16.73 -44.05
C LYS A 543 27.08 -18.04 -43.48
N THR A 544 25.79 -18.11 -43.15
CA THR A 544 25.16 -19.35 -42.68
C THR A 544 25.07 -20.40 -43.79
N LEU A 545 24.71 -19.98 -45.01
CA LEU A 545 24.67 -20.84 -46.18
C LEU A 545 26.08 -21.37 -46.52
N LEU A 546 27.08 -20.50 -46.56
CA LEU A 546 28.49 -20.85 -46.84
C LEU A 546 29.12 -21.72 -45.75
N LYS A 547 28.68 -21.60 -44.49
CA LYS A 547 29.15 -22.45 -43.39
C LYS A 547 28.58 -23.86 -43.46
N LYS A 548 27.32 -24.01 -43.89
CA LYS A 548 26.60 -25.28 -43.89
C LYS A 548 26.70 -26.03 -45.21
N GLY A 549 26.84 -25.31 -46.32
CA GLY A 549 26.90 -25.88 -47.66
C GLY A 549 28.34 -26.14 -48.09
N GLU A 550 28.58 -27.32 -48.65
CA GLU A 550 29.88 -27.67 -49.26
C GLU A 550 30.12 -26.89 -50.57
N ASP A 551 29.06 -26.59 -51.31
CA ASP A 551 29.09 -25.81 -52.57
C ASP A 551 28.32 -24.48 -52.41
N PRO A 552 29.03 -23.33 -52.34
CA PRO A 552 28.45 -21.99 -52.26
C PRO A 552 27.43 -21.65 -53.35
N HIS A 553 27.66 -22.10 -54.57
CA HIS A 553 26.82 -21.75 -55.72
C HIS A 553 25.50 -22.52 -55.67
N LYS A 554 25.54 -23.82 -55.32
CA LYS A 554 24.32 -24.61 -55.08
C LYS A 554 23.52 -24.05 -53.91
N ALA A 555 24.18 -23.63 -52.83
CA ALA A 555 23.51 -23.04 -51.67
C ALA A 555 22.79 -21.72 -52.02
N LEU A 556 23.43 -20.84 -52.79
CA LEU A 556 22.82 -19.60 -53.28
C LEU A 556 21.67 -19.85 -54.27
N MET A 557 21.82 -20.82 -55.18
CA MET A 557 20.75 -21.22 -56.10
C MET A 557 19.53 -21.76 -55.34
N ALA A 558 19.75 -22.63 -54.35
CA ALA A 558 18.68 -23.16 -53.51
C ALA A 558 17.96 -22.05 -52.74
N TYR A 559 18.69 -21.10 -52.14
CA TYR A 559 18.09 -19.93 -51.49
C TYR A 559 17.20 -19.13 -52.44
N ARG A 560 17.70 -18.82 -53.63
CA ARG A 560 16.97 -18.03 -54.65
C ARG A 560 15.70 -18.73 -55.15
N ALA A 561 15.68 -20.06 -55.16
CA ALA A 561 14.54 -20.86 -55.59
C ALA A 561 13.54 -21.17 -54.47
N THR A 562 13.91 -20.97 -53.21
CA THR A 562 13.07 -21.37 -52.06
C THR A 562 12.11 -20.24 -51.68
N PRO A 563 10.79 -20.51 -51.51
CA PRO A 563 9.84 -19.51 -51.06
C PRO A 563 10.20 -18.90 -49.70
N LEU A 564 10.09 -17.57 -49.60
CA LEU A 564 10.23 -16.85 -48.34
C LEU A 564 8.96 -17.00 -47.49
N ALA A 565 8.96 -16.47 -46.26
CA ALA A 565 7.78 -16.46 -45.40
C ALA A 565 6.56 -15.73 -46.01
N SER A 566 6.80 -14.82 -46.96
CA SER A 566 5.77 -14.14 -47.74
C SER A 566 5.15 -15.01 -48.84
N GLY A 567 5.70 -16.20 -49.10
CA GLY A 567 5.12 -17.25 -49.95
C GLY A 567 5.64 -17.30 -51.39
N ALA A 568 6.55 -16.42 -51.78
CA ALA A 568 7.22 -16.43 -53.09
C ALA A 568 8.74 -16.50 -52.92
N SER A 569 9.42 -17.12 -53.87
CA SER A 569 10.89 -17.20 -53.85
C SER A 569 11.54 -15.92 -54.39
N PRO A 570 12.79 -15.61 -54.01
CA PRO A 570 13.49 -14.45 -54.57
C PRO A 570 13.58 -14.44 -56.09
N ALA A 571 13.79 -15.61 -56.72
CA ALA A 571 13.84 -15.72 -58.18
C ALA A 571 12.49 -15.44 -58.84
N GLN A 572 11.38 -15.92 -58.25
CA GLN A 572 10.04 -15.61 -58.76
C GLN A 572 9.72 -14.12 -58.66
N LEU A 573 10.11 -13.48 -57.55
CA LEU A 573 9.86 -12.05 -57.32
C LEU A 573 10.76 -11.13 -58.13
N LEU A 574 11.94 -11.58 -58.56
CA LEU A 574 12.82 -10.75 -59.40
C LEU A 574 12.60 -11.03 -60.89
N MET A 575 12.45 -12.31 -61.28
CA MET A 575 12.48 -12.74 -62.68
C MET A 575 11.10 -13.16 -63.23
N GLY A 576 10.05 -13.17 -62.39
CA GLY A 576 8.71 -13.59 -62.82
C GLY A 576 8.59 -15.07 -63.17
N ARG A 577 9.53 -15.91 -62.72
CA ARG A 577 9.53 -17.35 -63.00
C ARG A 577 10.25 -18.15 -61.93
N ASN A 578 9.93 -19.44 -61.84
CA ASN A 578 10.76 -20.37 -61.10
C ASN A 578 12.05 -20.67 -61.85
N ILE A 579 13.13 -20.89 -61.11
CA ILE A 579 14.38 -21.41 -61.64
C ILE A 579 14.45 -22.92 -61.41
N ARG A 580 14.96 -23.65 -62.39
CA ARG A 580 15.21 -25.10 -62.24
C ARG A 580 16.39 -25.30 -61.30
N THR A 581 16.21 -26.16 -60.29
CA THR A 581 17.26 -26.58 -59.37
C THR A 581 17.59 -28.06 -59.60
N THR A 582 18.32 -28.67 -58.68
CA THR A 582 18.61 -30.12 -58.69
C THR A 582 17.41 -30.97 -58.29
N LEU A 583 16.32 -30.38 -57.79
CA LEU A 583 15.08 -31.11 -57.49
C LEU A 583 14.23 -31.29 -58.76
N PRO A 584 13.60 -32.46 -58.96
CA PRO A 584 12.65 -32.66 -60.04
C PRO A 584 11.41 -31.77 -59.82
N VAL A 585 10.98 -31.06 -60.87
CA VAL A 585 9.79 -30.19 -60.87
C VAL A 585 9.00 -30.39 -62.16
N SER A 586 7.69 -30.16 -62.10
CA SER A 586 6.84 -30.20 -63.30
C SER A 586 7.27 -29.11 -64.30
N PRO A 587 7.31 -29.41 -65.62
CA PRO A 587 7.54 -28.39 -66.65
C PRO A 587 6.55 -27.22 -66.59
N SER A 588 5.31 -27.45 -66.13
CA SER A 588 4.30 -26.39 -65.98
C SER A 588 4.70 -25.33 -64.95
N THR A 589 5.46 -25.71 -63.91
CA THR A 589 5.93 -24.82 -62.86
C THR A 589 7.09 -23.93 -63.30
N LEU A 590 7.80 -24.31 -64.37
CA LEU A 590 8.91 -23.55 -64.95
C LEU A 590 8.47 -22.55 -66.02
N LYS A 591 7.20 -22.60 -66.46
CA LYS A 591 6.64 -21.59 -67.35
C LYS A 591 6.63 -20.23 -66.63
N PRO A 592 7.07 -19.13 -67.29
CA PRO A 592 7.06 -17.81 -66.68
C PRO A 592 5.66 -17.40 -66.24
N ALA A 593 5.53 -17.07 -64.96
CA ALA A 593 4.31 -16.59 -64.34
C ALA A 593 4.67 -15.90 -63.03
N TRP A 594 4.27 -14.63 -62.92
CA TRP A 594 4.45 -13.88 -61.68
C TRP A 594 3.54 -14.44 -60.57
N PRO A 595 4.04 -14.50 -59.32
CA PRO A 595 3.16 -14.78 -58.18
C PRO A 595 2.13 -13.64 -58.03
N ASN A 596 1.04 -13.91 -57.31
CA ASN A 596 0.06 -12.88 -56.99
C ASN A 596 0.67 -11.79 -56.10
N LEU A 597 1.05 -10.66 -56.72
CA LEU A 597 1.80 -9.58 -56.07
C LEU A 597 1.00 -8.93 -54.94
N ASN A 598 -0.30 -8.72 -55.12
CA ASN A 598 -1.17 -8.18 -54.07
C ASN A 598 -1.14 -9.06 -52.79
N THR A 599 -1.12 -10.38 -52.97
CA THR A 599 -1.02 -11.33 -51.85
C THR A 599 0.35 -11.27 -51.18
N PHE A 600 1.42 -11.15 -51.98
CA PHE A 600 2.78 -10.98 -51.48
C PHE A 600 2.94 -9.70 -50.66
N GLU A 601 2.53 -8.56 -51.21
CA GLU A 601 2.60 -7.24 -50.54
C GLU A 601 1.84 -7.24 -49.22
N ARG A 602 0.61 -7.79 -49.22
CA ARG A 602 -0.19 -7.94 -48.00
C ARG A 602 0.55 -8.75 -46.94
N LYS A 603 1.08 -9.93 -47.31
CA LYS A 603 1.83 -10.79 -46.38
C LYS A 603 3.11 -10.13 -45.86
N GLU A 604 3.87 -9.43 -46.70
CA GLU A 604 5.06 -8.69 -46.27
C GLU A 604 4.70 -7.59 -45.26
N ASN A 605 3.64 -6.82 -45.52
CA ASN A 605 3.16 -5.78 -44.62
C ASN A 605 2.70 -6.36 -43.27
N GLU A 606 1.99 -7.49 -43.28
CA GLU A 606 1.62 -8.22 -42.06
C GLU A 606 2.84 -8.71 -41.27
N LEU A 607 3.84 -9.28 -41.94
CA LEU A 607 5.08 -9.75 -41.30
C LEU A 607 5.85 -8.58 -40.67
N LYS A 608 5.97 -7.45 -41.37
CA LYS A 608 6.60 -6.23 -40.84
C LYS A 608 5.83 -5.67 -39.64
N ALA A 609 4.50 -5.66 -39.70
CA ALA A 609 3.66 -5.21 -38.58
C ALA A 609 3.83 -6.10 -37.35
N LYS A 610 3.83 -7.43 -37.53
CA LYS A 610 4.09 -8.40 -36.45
C LYS A 610 5.48 -8.22 -35.86
N GLN A 611 6.51 -8.06 -36.70
CA GLN A 611 7.89 -7.82 -36.24
C GLN A 611 7.99 -6.54 -35.42
N LYS A 612 7.38 -5.43 -35.89
CA LYS A 612 7.31 -4.16 -35.16
C LYS A 612 6.62 -4.33 -33.81
N MET A 613 5.48 -5.01 -33.78
CA MET A 613 4.74 -5.28 -32.54
C MET A 613 5.57 -6.09 -31.54
N TRP A 614 6.19 -7.19 -31.98
CA TRP A 614 7.01 -8.05 -31.12
C TRP A 614 8.26 -7.33 -30.61
N TYR A 615 8.94 -6.55 -31.46
CA TYR A 615 10.08 -5.73 -31.05
C TYR A 615 9.65 -4.72 -29.98
N ASN A 616 8.59 -3.95 -30.24
CA ASN A 616 8.11 -2.91 -29.33
C ASN A 616 7.71 -3.49 -27.97
N LYS A 617 7.05 -4.66 -27.97
CA LYS A 617 6.66 -5.37 -26.75
C LYS A 617 7.87 -5.91 -25.99
N ARG A 618 8.77 -6.62 -26.68
CA ARG A 618 9.98 -7.22 -26.08
C ARG A 618 10.89 -6.17 -25.45
N HIS A 619 11.06 -5.03 -26.11
CA HIS A 619 11.97 -3.98 -25.66
C HIS A 619 11.29 -2.86 -24.87
N ARG A 620 9.98 -2.97 -24.58
CA ARG A 620 9.19 -1.94 -23.90
C ARG A 620 9.43 -0.55 -24.51
N ALA A 621 9.31 -0.49 -25.83
CA ALA A 621 9.68 0.69 -26.59
C ALA A 621 8.81 1.90 -26.22
N GLN A 622 9.42 3.07 -26.10
CA GLN A 622 8.74 4.31 -25.68
C GLN A 622 9.00 5.42 -26.68
N ILE A 623 7.96 6.18 -27.03
CA ILE A 623 8.10 7.40 -27.83
C ILE A 623 8.84 8.43 -26.97
N LYS A 624 9.93 8.96 -27.49
CA LYS A 624 10.72 9.98 -26.78
C LYS A 624 10.25 11.37 -27.15
N PRO A 625 10.25 12.32 -26.20
CA PRO A 625 9.96 13.70 -26.52
C PRO A 625 11.01 14.25 -27.47
N VAL A 626 10.53 15.07 -28.41
CA VAL A 626 11.34 15.85 -29.36
C VAL A 626 12.22 16.81 -28.58
N LEU A 627 13.49 16.90 -28.97
CA LEU A 627 14.43 17.83 -28.35
C LEU A 627 14.29 19.20 -29.01
N ARG A 628 14.26 20.25 -28.19
CA ARG A 628 14.16 21.65 -28.68
C ARG A 628 15.55 22.20 -28.99
N THR A 629 15.64 23.08 -29.98
CA THR A 629 16.84 23.88 -30.23
C THR A 629 17.24 24.65 -28.97
N GLY A 630 18.53 24.64 -28.65
CA GLY A 630 19.13 25.23 -27.45
C GLY A 630 19.12 24.34 -26.20
N GLN A 631 18.46 23.18 -26.22
CA GLN A 631 18.35 22.30 -25.06
C GLN A 631 19.70 21.60 -24.74
N SER A 632 20.13 21.65 -23.48
CA SER A 632 21.32 20.93 -23.01
C SER A 632 21.06 19.43 -22.90
N VAL A 633 21.95 18.63 -23.47
CA VAL A 633 21.85 17.17 -23.50
C VAL A 633 23.18 16.48 -23.17
N TRP A 634 23.13 15.43 -22.35
CA TRP A 634 24.22 14.47 -22.23
C TRP A 634 24.30 13.62 -23.49
N ILE A 635 25.50 13.54 -24.06
CA ILE A 635 25.81 12.70 -25.22
C ILE A 635 26.50 11.42 -24.73
N LYS A 636 25.99 10.27 -25.15
CA LYS A 636 26.59 8.97 -24.79
C LYS A 636 28.08 8.93 -25.19
N ASN A 637 28.94 8.49 -24.27
CA ASN A 637 30.40 8.40 -24.41
C ASN A 637 31.12 9.74 -24.58
N VAL A 638 30.48 10.86 -24.26
CA VAL A 638 31.13 12.19 -24.19
C VAL A 638 31.06 12.66 -22.74
N PRO A 639 32.18 13.16 -22.16
CA PRO A 639 32.22 13.53 -20.75
C PRO A 639 31.35 14.75 -20.43
N ASN A 640 31.28 15.73 -21.34
CA ASN A 640 30.59 17.01 -21.17
C ASN A 640 29.24 17.04 -21.91
N PRO A 641 28.25 17.81 -21.42
CA PRO A 641 26.98 17.99 -22.11
C PRO A 641 27.16 18.85 -23.37
N GLY A 642 26.34 18.60 -24.39
CA GLY A 642 26.26 19.42 -25.60
C GLY A 642 24.93 20.16 -25.71
N ARG A 643 24.79 21.01 -26.73
CA ARG A 643 23.54 21.73 -27.01
C ARG A 643 22.95 21.31 -28.35
N VAL A 644 21.64 21.08 -28.36
CA VAL A 644 20.91 20.74 -29.60
C VAL A 644 20.81 21.99 -30.48
N THR A 645 21.29 21.91 -31.72
CA THR A 645 21.19 23.02 -32.68
C THR A 645 19.92 22.88 -33.53
N CYS A 646 19.76 21.75 -34.22
CA CYS A 646 18.58 21.46 -35.03
C CYS A 646 18.33 19.94 -35.22
N PRO A 647 17.12 19.54 -35.65
CA PRO A 647 16.89 18.21 -36.21
C PRO A 647 17.75 17.97 -37.46
N ALA A 648 18.21 16.74 -37.66
CA ALA A 648 18.91 16.35 -38.89
C ALA A 648 17.93 15.74 -39.91
N ASP A 649 18.35 15.62 -41.17
CA ASP A 649 17.52 15.11 -42.29
C ASP A 649 17.07 13.64 -42.12
N THR A 650 17.67 12.92 -41.18
CA THR A 650 17.32 11.53 -40.88
C THR A 650 16.40 11.46 -39.66
N PRO A 651 15.38 10.58 -39.68
CA PRO A 651 14.43 10.48 -38.59
C PRO A 651 15.12 10.16 -37.27
N ARG A 652 14.68 10.83 -36.21
CA ARG A 652 15.20 10.69 -34.84
C ARG A 652 16.70 11.02 -34.70
N SER A 653 17.25 11.84 -35.59
CA SER A 653 18.61 12.36 -35.49
C SER A 653 18.62 13.87 -35.26
N TYR A 654 19.61 14.35 -34.52
CA TYR A 654 19.81 15.76 -34.20
C TYR A 654 21.27 16.14 -34.46
N ILE A 655 21.50 17.39 -34.82
CA ILE A 655 22.82 18.01 -34.78
C ILE A 655 23.01 18.59 -33.38
N VAL A 656 24.12 18.24 -32.75
CA VAL A 656 24.46 18.65 -31.39
C VAL A 656 25.85 19.26 -31.41
N GLU A 657 25.96 20.45 -30.85
CA GLU A 657 27.24 21.13 -30.65
C GLU A 657 27.87 20.58 -29.36
N GLY A 658 29.02 19.93 -29.53
CA GLY A 658 29.82 19.37 -28.43
C GLY A 658 31.14 20.10 -28.25
N PRO A 659 31.96 19.68 -27.29
CA PRO A 659 33.23 20.35 -26.95
C PRO A 659 34.24 20.37 -28.09
N THR A 660 34.18 19.40 -29.00
CA THR A 660 35.12 19.22 -30.11
C THR A 660 34.50 19.54 -31.48
N GLY A 661 33.32 20.18 -31.50
CA GLY A 661 32.61 20.56 -32.72
C GLY A 661 31.20 19.98 -32.85
N SER A 662 30.60 20.17 -34.03
CA SER A 662 29.24 19.73 -34.34
C SER A 662 29.19 18.25 -34.70
N LEU A 663 28.29 17.50 -34.06
CA LEU A 663 28.13 16.06 -34.24
C LEU A 663 26.67 15.70 -34.51
N ARG A 664 26.43 14.88 -35.53
CA ARG A 664 25.13 14.24 -35.74
C ARG A 664 24.95 13.07 -34.78
N ARG A 665 23.87 13.06 -33.99
CA ARG A 665 23.55 12.01 -33.01
C ARG A 665 22.09 11.60 -33.05
N HIS A 666 21.86 10.29 -32.97
CA HIS A 666 20.51 9.73 -32.86
C HIS A 666 19.93 9.98 -31.46
N ARG A 667 18.60 10.14 -31.37
CA ARG A 667 17.85 10.45 -30.14
C ARG A 667 18.10 9.48 -28.99
N SER A 668 18.43 8.23 -29.29
CA SER A 668 18.80 7.20 -28.31
C SER A 668 20.06 7.54 -27.51
N HIS A 669 21.00 8.26 -28.12
CA HIS A 669 22.30 8.63 -27.56
C HIS A 669 22.27 9.95 -26.79
N LEU A 670 21.11 10.61 -26.74
CA LEU A 670 20.93 11.91 -26.09
C LEU A 670 20.02 11.77 -24.85
N ARG A 671 20.42 12.39 -23.74
CA ARG A 671 19.60 12.56 -22.53
C ARG A 671 19.51 14.02 -22.18
N VAL A 672 18.33 14.51 -21.83
CA VAL A 672 18.15 15.89 -21.40
C VAL A 672 18.85 16.08 -20.06
N VAL A 673 19.64 17.16 -19.92
CA VAL A 673 20.20 17.57 -18.63
C VAL A 673 19.04 18.12 -17.79
N PRO A 674 18.84 17.66 -16.54
CA PRO A 674 17.83 18.23 -15.66
C PRO A 674 18.06 19.74 -15.48
N SER A 675 17.01 20.54 -15.60
CA SER A 675 17.06 21.97 -15.28
C SER A 675 17.36 22.11 -13.78
N GLN A 676 18.41 22.83 -13.39
CA GLN A 676 18.52 23.28 -12.01
C GLN A 676 17.30 24.18 -11.72
N PRO A 677 16.59 23.98 -10.60
CA PRO A 677 15.59 24.95 -10.18
C PRO A 677 16.31 26.28 -10.02
N GLN A 678 15.90 27.30 -10.79
CA GLN A 678 16.34 28.66 -10.55
C GLN A 678 16.07 28.95 -9.08
N GLU A 679 17.10 29.34 -8.33
CA GLU A 679 16.91 29.98 -7.03
C GLU A 679 15.89 31.10 -7.27
N ILE A 680 14.73 30.99 -6.62
CA ILE A 680 13.78 32.09 -6.56
C ILE A 680 14.58 33.20 -5.90
N GLN A 681 15.01 34.19 -6.69
CA GLN A 681 15.61 35.42 -6.19
C GLN A 681 14.77 35.88 -5.01
N GLU A 682 15.40 36.00 -3.85
CA GLU A 682 14.77 36.50 -2.64
C GLU A 682 13.97 37.75 -2.99
N CYS A 683 12.66 37.67 -2.76
CA CYS A 683 11.76 38.78 -2.98
C CYS A 683 12.25 39.92 -2.08
N VAL A 684 12.81 40.97 -2.68
CA VAL A 684 13.19 42.20 -1.98
C VAL A 684 11.95 42.69 -1.24
N LYS A 685 12.01 42.71 0.09
CA LYS A 685 10.96 43.26 0.95
C LYS A 685 10.81 44.74 0.65
N SER A 686 9.68 45.14 0.05
CA SER A 686 9.31 46.55 0.00
C SER A 686 8.74 46.98 1.36
N ARG A 687 9.00 48.24 1.74
CA ARG A 687 8.71 48.85 3.06
C ARG A 687 7.21 48.92 3.46
N VAL A 688 6.30 48.24 2.77
CA VAL A 688 4.84 48.33 3.03
C VAL A 688 4.14 46.96 3.15
N GLY A 689 4.87 45.85 3.31
CA GLY A 689 4.28 44.60 3.84
C GLY A 689 3.15 43.94 3.05
N ARG A 690 2.92 44.27 1.76
CA ARG A 690 1.97 43.55 0.89
C ARG A 690 2.70 42.60 -0.07
N VAL A 691 2.41 41.31 0.07
CA VAL A 691 2.83 40.25 -0.86
C VAL A 691 1.85 40.24 -2.05
N ILE A 692 2.29 40.76 -3.21
CA ILE A 692 1.56 40.61 -4.48
C ILE A 692 2.10 39.35 -5.16
N ARG A 693 1.30 38.29 -5.25
CA ARG A 693 1.60 37.13 -6.10
C ARG A 693 1.27 37.49 -7.56
N PRO A 694 2.14 37.23 -8.55
CA PRO A 694 1.76 37.37 -9.94
C PRO A 694 0.76 36.26 -10.33
N PRO A 695 -0.16 36.51 -11.27
CA PRO A 695 -1.18 35.54 -11.65
C PRO A 695 -0.54 34.34 -12.38
N LEU A 696 -0.89 33.14 -11.92
CA LEU A 696 -0.64 31.89 -12.64
C LEU A 696 -1.44 31.93 -13.95
N ARG A 697 -0.75 32.14 -15.07
CA ARG A 697 -1.32 31.87 -16.41
C ARG A 697 -1.61 30.37 -16.51
N LEU A 698 -2.89 30.02 -16.40
CA LEU A 698 -3.43 28.78 -16.92
C LEU A 698 -3.42 28.91 -18.45
N ASN A 699 -2.51 28.21 -19.12
CA ASN A 699 -2.65 27.95 -20.56
C ASN A 699 -3.54 26.71 -20.72
N LEU A 700 -4.74 26.93 -21.25
CA LEU A 700 -5.56 25.94 -21.94
C LEU A 700 -4.81 25.36 -23.15
#